data_AF-A0AAN8IVX1-F1
#
_entry.id   AF-A0AAN8IVX1-F1
#
_cell.length_a   1.000
_cell.length_b   1.000
_cell.length_c   1.000
_cell.angle_alpha   90.00
_cell.angle_beta   90.00
_cell.angle_gamma   90.00
#
_symmetry.space_group_name_H-M   'P 1'
#
loop_
_entity.id
_entity.type
_entity.pdbx_description
1 polymer ?
#
loop_
_entity_poly.entity_id
_entity_poly.type
_entity_poly.pdbx_seq_one_letter_code
_entity_poly.pdbx_strand_id
1 'polypeptide(L)'
;MHSVFLYYAIKAGMDMGIVNAGALPLYEDIPKDFLLLIEDLLFNRDPEATEKMLAVAQNMQKGNKKVEKTEEWRCLSVEERLKYALVKGIDVHVVEDTEEARLMTDKYPRPLNVIERPLMDGMAVVGELFGSGKMFLPQVIKSARVMKKAVAHLIPFMDREREENIKKLGISADESPYQGTVVIATVKGDVHDIGKNIVAVVLGCNNFKVVDLGVMTPCETIIKAAIEEKADFIGCSGLITPSLDEMVHVAREMQRNGLKIPLLIGGATTSKTHTAVKIATRYESPVIHCLDASKSVVVCSSLTDETTRDAFITDIAEEYEEVRQEHYESLKDRRFTPLAVARAKRLLVDFEKLPPVKPSFLGRRKILDFDLRELLPFIDWKPFFDVWQLRGKYPNRAYPRIFHDEQVGEEAKRVYDDAQNWLGKIIAEKRLKANAVVAFFEAGSDGDDIQVFEEDHKVATFHGLRQQSGRDHDQPHMCMSDFIKPLENGHPTDYLGLFACSAGIGAEEYCKELEKNHDDYASIMVKALADRLAEAFAEYLHKQVRTELWGYSKNEALTESDLLAVKYHGIRPAPGYPTQPDHTEKLTLWKLLQATDCDLHLTEHLAMLPAASVSGLYFASSASSYFAVGKIDKDQKPGSKGGSNLVARRVHMICVHVHMMAPAATDFLNRSENF
;
A
#
# COMPACT_ATOMS: atom_id res chain seq x y z
N MET A 1 -10.44 41.03 -16.93
CA MET A 1 -10.08 42.20 -16.10
C MET A 1 -8.94 41.91 -15.13
N HIS A 2 -9.09 41.00 -14.15
CA HIS A 2 -8.02 40.73 -13.16
C HIS A 2 -6.69 40.29 -13.78
N SER A 3 -6.68 39.41 -14.79
CA SER A 3 -5.43 39.00 -15.49
C SER A 3 -4.71 40.17 -16.16
N VAL A 4 -5.45 41.09 -16.78
CA VAL A 4 -4.90 42.29 -17.45
C VAL A 4 -4.35 43.27 -16.42
N PHE A 5 -5.09 43.50 -15.33
CA PHE A 5 -4.64 44.34 -14.23
C PHE A 5 -3.33 43.81 -13.62
N LEU A 6 -3.27 42.51 -13.31
CA LEU A 6 -2.08 41.88 -12.71
C LEU A 6 -0.89 41.92 -13.66
N TYR A 7 -1.08 41.68 -14.96
CA TYR A 7 -0.01 41.76 -15.97
C TYR A 7 0.69 43.13 -15.95
N TYR A 8 -0.08 44.22 -15.92
CA TYR A 8 0.49 45.57 -15.86
C TYR A 8 1.00 45.95 -14.46
N ALA A 9 0.32 45.52 -13.40
CA ALA A 9 0.71 45.83 -12.03
C ALA A 9 2.04 45.16 -11.64
N ILE A 10 2.26 43.90 -12.03
CA ILE A 10 3.54 43.19 -11.84
C ILE A 10 4.66 43.93 -12.56
N LYS A 11 4.42 44.37 -13.81
CA LYS A 11 5.41 45.16 -14.57
C LYS A 11 5.69 46.53 -13.95
N ALA A 12 4.72 47.10 -13.23
CA ALA A 12 4.86 48.35 -12.49
C ALA A 12 5.49 48.18 -11.09
N GLY A 13 5.86 46.95 -10.70
CA GLY A 13 6.56 46.67 -9.44
C GLY A 13 5.70 46.05 -8.33
N MET A 14 4.50 45.54 -8.64
CA MET A 14 3.70 44.78 -7.68
C MET A 14 4.40 43.44 -7.37
N ASP A 15 4.70 43.22 -6.09
CA ASP A 15 5.48 42.09 -5.56
C ASP A 15 4.62 41.03 -4.86
N MET A 16 3.40 41.37 -4.42
CA MET A 16 2.47 40.45 -3.77
C MET A 16 1.01 40.73 -4.14
N GLY A 17 0.22 39.68 -4.40
CA GLY A 17 -1.23 39.76 -4.58
C GLY A 17 -1.95 38.46 -4.20
N ILE A 18 -3.08 38.57 -3.49
CA ILE A 18 -3.95 37.43 -3.15
C ILE A 18 -5.01 37.29 -4.25
N VAL A 19 -4.95 36.21 -5.02
CA VAL A 19 -5.81 36.01 -6.20
C VAL A 19 -6.34 34.57 -6.26
N ASN A 20 -7.47 34.38 -6.93
CA ASN A 20 -7.99 33.06 -7.26
C ASN A 20 -7.37 32.58 -8.60
N ALA A 21 -6.32 31.76 -8.53
CA ALA A 21 -5.56 31.33 -9.71
C ALA A 21 -6.40 30.57 -10.75
N GLY A 22 -7.43 29.81 -10.33
CA GLY A 22 -8.30 29.06 -11.23
C GLY A 22 -9.28 29.93 -12.04
N ALA A 23 -9.43 31.21 -11.69
CA ALA A 23 -10.29 32.17 -12.36
C ALA A 23 -9.53 33.17 -13.25
N LEU A 24 -8.22 32.99 -13.42
CA LEU A 24 -7.34 33.88 -14.17
C LEU A 24 -6.91 33.21 -15.49
N PRO A 25 -7.47 33.59 -16.64
CA PRO A 25 -6.90 33.20 -17.93
C PRO A 25 -5.51 33.84 -18.13
N LEU A 26 -4.64 33.19 -18.90
CA LEU A 26 -3.38 33.79 -19.35
C LEU A 26 -3.70 35.04 -20.19
N TYR A 27 -2.86 36.08 -20.06
CA TYR A 27 -3.07 37.34 -20.78
C TYR A 27 -3.13 37.14 -22.30
N GLU A 28 -2.31 36.23 -22.85
CA GLU A 28 -2.25 35.92 -24.29
C GLU A 28 -3.48 35.16 -24.80
N ASP A 29 -4.20 34.46 -23.91
CA ASP A 29 -5.40 33.68 -24.26
C ASP A 29 -6.67 34.55 -24.32
N ILE A 30 -6.59 35.82 -23.94
CA ILE A 30 -7.72 36.75 -23.98
C ILE A 30 -7.93 37.21 -25.44
N PRO A 31 -9.13 37.02 -26.02
CA PRO A 31 -9.43 37.49 -27.38
C PRO A 31 -9.08 38.97 -27.56
N LYS A 32 -8.38 39.31 -28.65
CA LYS A 32 -7.80 40.65 -28.87
C LYS A 32 -8.81 41.80 -28.76
N ASP A 33 -10.01 41.60 -29.31
CA ASP A 33 -11.08 42.61 -29.28
C ASP A 33 -11.61 42.84 -27.85
N PHE A 34 -11.62 41.80 -27.02
CA PHE A 34 -12.03 41.87 -25.62
C PHE A 34 -10.92 42.42 -24.72
N LEU A 35 -9.66 42.12 -25.05
CA LEU A 35 -8.49 42.65 -24.38
C LEU A 35 -8.41 44.18 -24.51
N LEU A 36 -8.63 44.71 -25.72
CA LEU A 36 -8.70 46.15 -26.01
C LEU A 36 -9.75 46.87 -25.15
N LEU A 37 -10.97 46.32 -25.08
CA LEU A 37 -12.04 46.88 -24.24
C LEU A 37 -11.68 46.90 -22.75
N ILE A 38 -10.99 45.87 -22.26
CA ILE A 38 -10.54 45.78 -20.86
C ILE A 38 -9.41 46.78 -20.59
N GLU A 39 -8.46 46.95 -21.50
CA GLU A 39 -7.37 47.92 -21.37
C GLU A 39 -7.86 49.36 -21.45
N ASP A 40 -8.78 49.65 -22.36
CA ASP A 40 -9.38 50.98 -22.49
C ASP A 40 -10.14 51.37 -21.22
N LEU A 41 -10.79 50.40 -20.57
CA LEU A 41 -11.41 50.59 -19.26
C LEU A 41 -10.38 50.77 -18.13
N LEU A 42 -9.35 49.92 -18.06
CA LEU A 42 -8.33 49.96 -16.99
C LEU A 42 -7.46 51.22 -17.04
N PHE A 43 -7.10 51.68 -18.24
CA PHE A 43 -6.28 52.88 -18.44
C PHE A 43 -7.12 54.14 -18.67
N ASN A 44 -8.45 54.04 -18.63
CA ASN A 44 -9.38 55.13 -18.88
C ASN A 44 -9.08 55.87 -20.19
N ARG A 45 -8.85 55.12 -21.28
CA ARG A 45 -8.49 55.66 -22.61
C ARG A 45 -9.71 56.06 -23.43
N ASP A 46 -10.86 55.44 -23.16
CA ASP A 46 -12.11 55.69 -23.87
C ASP A 46 -13.20 56.13 -22.88
N PRO A 47 -13.79 57.33 -23.03
CA PRO A 47 -14.88 57.80 -22.18
C PRO A 47 -16.15 56.93 -22.26
N GLU A 48 -16.31 56.11 -23.30
CA GLU A 48 -17.43 55.17 -23.47
C GLU A 48 -17.10 53.72 -23.05
N ALA A 49 -15.91 53.45 -22.50
CA ALA A 49 -15.46 52.09 -22.17
C ALA A 49 -16.42 51.33 -21.23
N THR A 50 -17.03 52.05 -20.29
CA THR A 50 -18.01 51.49 -19.34
C THR A 50 -19.26 50.98 -20.05
N GLU A 51 -19.81 51.74 -21.00
CA GLU A 51 -21.02 51.37 -21.75
C GLU A 51 -20.75 50.20 -22.69
N LYS A 52 -19.59 50.21 -23.37
CA LYS A 52 -19.15 49.12 -24.25
C LYS A 52 -18.97 47.81 -23.48
N MET A 53 -18.39 47.85 -22.26
CA MET A 53 -18.25 46.67 -21.40
C MET A 53 -19.60 46.15 -20.87
N LEU A 54 -20.54 47.05 -20.54
CA LEU A 54 -21.89 46.66 -20.15
C LEU A 54 -22.65 45.96 -21.29
N ALA A 55 -22.48 46.41 -22.53
CA ALA A 55 -23.07 45.76 -23.70
C ALA A 55 -22.55 44.33 -23.91
N VAL A 56 -21.24 44.11 -23.73
CA VAL A 56 -20.64 42.76 -23.79
C VAL A 56 -21.13 41.87 -22.66
N ALA A 57 -21.24 42.40 -21.43
CA ALA A 57 -21.76 41.65 -20.29
C ALA A 57 -23.23 41.21 -20.49
N GLN A 58 -24.06 42.05 -21.11
CA GLN A 58 -25.44 41.71 -21.45
C GLN A 58 -25.54 40.61 -22.51
N ASN A 59 -24.61 40.58 -23.48
CA ASN A 59 -24.54 39.51 -24.47
C ASN A 59 -24.08 38.17 -23.86
N MET A 60 -23.21 38.18 -22.85
CA MET A 60 -22.76 36.98 -22.14
C MET A 60 -23.83 36.39 -21.21
N GLN A 61 -24.70 37.20 -20.60
CA GLN A 61 -25.77 36.69 -19.72
C GLN A 61 -26.86 35.86 -20.45
N LYS A 62 -27.04 36.04 -21.77
CA LYS A 62 -27.98 35.25 -22.57
C LYS A 62 -27.52 33.81 -22.85
N GLY A 63 -26.31 33.43 -22.45
CA GLY A 63 -25.71 32.11 -22.68
C GLY A 63 -25.98 31.04 -21.61
N ASN A 64 -26.77 31.32 -20.55
CA ASN A 64 -27.01 30.37 -19.45
C ASN A 64 -28.09 29.29 -19.76
N LYS A 65 -28.05 28.67 -20.94
CA LYS A 65 -28.64 27.34 -21.12
C LYS A 65 -27.62 26.33 -20.63
N LYS A 66 -28.06 25.34 -19.83
CA LYS A 66 -27.30 24.10 -19.58
C LYS A 66 -26.82 23.58 -20.94
N VAL A 67 -25.54 23.77 -21.23
CA VAL A 67 -24.86 23.12 -22.33
C VAL A 67 -24.83 21.65 -21.91
N GLU A 68 -25.68 20.82 -22.51
CA GLU A 68 -25.37 19.41 -22.65
C GLU A 68 -23.92 19.35 -23.13
N LYS A 69 -23.04 18.66 -22.39
CA LYS A 69 -21.64 18.50 -22.78
C LYS A 69 -21.62 17.86 -24.18
N THR A 70 -21.62 18.67 -25.23
CA THR A 70 -21.16 18.24 -26.53
C THR A 70 -19.72 17.82 -26.31
N GLU A 71 -19.46 16.54 -26.52
CA GLU A 71 -18.13 15.99 -26.37
C GLU A 71 -17.23 16.51 -27.51
N GLU A 72 -16.73 17.75 -27.38
CA GLU A 72 -15.94 18.43 -28.41
C GLU A 72 -14.75 17.60 -28.90
N TRP A 73 -14.19 16.76 -28.03
CA TRP A 73 -13.11 15.83 -28.36
C TRP A 73 -13.51 14.75 -29.39
N ARG A 74 -14.80 14.40 -29.52
CA ARG A 74 -15.29 13.42 -30.52
C ARG A 74 -15.15 13.90 -31.96
N CYS A 75 -15.02 15.20 -32.16
CA CYS A 75 -14.81 15.82 -33.47
C CYS A 75 -13.34 15.79 -33.93
N LEU A 76 -12.41 15.32 -33.08
CA LEU A 76 -10.99 15.21 -33.40
C LEU A 76 -10.71 13.97 -34.27
N SER A 77 -9.48 13.87 -34.81
CA SER A 77 -9.03 12.67 -35.52
C SER A 77 -9.00 11.46 -34.59
N VAL A 78 -9.09 10.24 -35.15
CA VAL A 78 -9.06 9.00 -34.35
C VAL A 78 -7.81 8.91 -33.45
N GLU A 79 -6.66 9.36 -33.94
CA GLU A 79 -5.39 9.44 -33.22
C GLU A 79 -5.52 10.33 -31.96
N GLU A 80 -6.04 11.54 -32.12
CA GLU A 80 -6.23 12.49 -31.01
C GLU A 80 -7.35 12.06 -30.07
N ARG A 81 -8.39 11.37 -30.57
CA ARG A 81 -9.44 10.78 -29.72
C ARG A 81 -8.90 9.66 -28.85
N LEU A 82 -8.12 8.74 -29.41
CA LEU A 82 -7.47 7.67 -28.65
C LEU A 82 -6.51 8.24 -27.59
N LYS A 83 -5.70 9.23 -27.98
CA LYS A 83 -4.81 9.95 -27.06
C LYS A 83 -5.58 10.63 -25.93
N TYR A 84 -6.65 11.36 -26.26
CA TYR A 84 -7.50 12.02 -25.26
C TYR A 84 -8.17 11.01 -24.32
N ALA A 85 -8.72 9.93 -24.86
CA ALA A 85 -9.36 8.87 -24.10
C ALA A 85 -8.38 8.20 -23.13
N LEU A 86 -7.15 7.92 -23.56
CA LEU A 86 -6.08 7.38 -22.71
C LEU A 86 -5.72 8.36 -21.59
N VAL A 87 -5.40 9.62 -21.90
CA VAL A 87 -4.98 10.62 -20.91
C VAL A 87 -6.10 10.92 -19.90
N LYS A 88 -7.36 10.91 -20.32
CA LYS A 88 -8.52 11.15 -19.44
C LYS A 88 -9.09 9.90 -18.79
N GLY A 89 -8.64 8.69 -19.19
CA GLY A 89 -9.13 7.42 -18.64
C GLY A 89 -10.58 7.08 -19.04
N ILE A 90 -11.02 7.52 -20.22
CA ILE A 90 -12.38 7.32 -20.75
C ILE A 90 -12.42 6.01 -21.55
N ASP A 91 -13.22 5.04 -21.11
CA ASP A 91 -13.31 3.72 -21.72
C ASP A 91 -14.57 3.48 -22.57
N VAL A 92 -15.51 4.43 -22.59
CA VAL A 92 -16.81 4.27 -23.25
C VAL A 92 -16.69 4.08 -24.77
N HIS A 93 -15.86 4.88 -25.44
CA HIS A 93 -15.70 4.88 -26.91
C HIS A 93 -14.42 4.20 -27.41
N VAL A 94 -13.60 3.64 -26.49
CA VAL A 94 -12.26 3.17 -26.85
C VAL A 94 -12.26 2.04 -27.88
N VAL A 95 -13.24 1.14 -27.79
CA VAL A 95 -13.36 0.00 -28.73
C VAL A 95 -13.71 0.50 -30.13
N GLU A 96 -14.64 1.46 -30.23
CA GLU A 96 -15.06 2.06 -31.50
C GLU A 96 -13.91 2.82 -32.16
N ASP A 97 -13.20 3.64 -31.39
CA ASP A 97 -12.06 4.42 -31.88
C ASP A 97 -10.88 3.52 -32.28
N THR A 98 -10.65 2.43 -31.54
CA THR A 98 -9.60 1.46 -31.86
C THR A 98 -9.92 0.70 -33.14
N GLU A 99 -11.19 0.35 -33.35
CA GLU A 99 -11.64 -0.30 -34.59
C GLU A 99 -11.53 0.65 -35.79
N GLU A 100 -11.90 1.92 -35.64
CA GLU A 100 -11.73 2.93 -36.69
C GLU A 100 -10.25 3.08 -37.07
N ALA A 101 -9.34 3.16 -36.10
CA ALA A 101 -7.90 3.21 -36.35
C ALA A 101 -7.41 1.93 -37.05
N ARG A 102 -7.89 0.74 -36.63
CA ARG A 102 -7.54 -0.54 -37.25
C ARG A 102 -7.96 -0.63 -38.73
N LEU A 103 -9.09 -0.01 -39.09
CA LEU A 103 -9.60 -0.01 -40.47
C LEU A 103 -8.82 0.94 -41.40
N MET A 104 -8.02 1.88 -40.87
CA MET A 104 -7.17 2.78 -41.65
C MET A 104 -5.90 2.08 -42.13
N THR A 105 -6.03 1.08 -43.02
CA THR A 105 -4.92 0.26 -43.52
C THR A 105 -3.80 1.04 -44.21
N ASP A 106 -4.11 2.23 -44.75
CA ASP A 106 -3.12 3.12 -45.37
C ASP A 106 -2.11 3.67 -44.34
N LYS A 107 -2.56 3.92 -43.10
CA LYS A 107 -1.73 4.44 -42.00
C LYS A 107 -1.23 3.31 -41.09
N TYR A 108 -2.07 2.32 -40.84
CA TYR A 108 -1.83 1.21 -39.92
C TYR A 108 -2.01 -0.12 -40.67
N PRO A 109 -1.00 -0.54 -41.45
CA PRO A 109 -1.08 -1.75 -42.26
C PRO A 109 -1.23 -3.03 -41.44
N ARG A 110 -0.80 -3.02 -40.18
CA ARG A 110 -0.98 -4.14 -39.24
C ARG A 110 -1.73 -3.67 -38.00
N PRO A 111 -2.59 -4.52 -37.38
CA PRO A 111 -3.24 -4.21 -36.10
C PRO A 111 -2.24 -3.78 -35.02
N LEU A 112 -1.04 -4.36 -35.03
CA LEU A 112 0.04 -4.00 -34.11
C LEU A 112 0.44 -2.51 -34.20
N ASN A 113 0.38 -1.90 -35.39
CA ASN A 113 0.73 -0.50 -35.58
C ASN A 113 -0.23 0.46 -34.85
N VAL A 114 -1.47 0.04 -34.56
CA VAL A 114 -2.41 0.82 -33.75
C VAL A 114 -1.95 0.86 -32.29
N ILE A 115 -1.31 -0.22 -31.81
CA ILE A 115 -0.70 -0.26 -30.49
C ILE A 115 0.53 0.64 -30.49
N GLU A 116 1.50 0.36 -31.35
CA GLU A 116 2.82 1.02 -31.37
C GLU A 116 2.79 2.53 -31.65
N ARG A 117 1.72 3.05 -32.24
CA ARG A 117 1.59 4.48 -32.58
C ARG A 117 0.54 5.18 -31.72
N PRO A 118 -0.76 5.30 -32.10
CA PRO A 118 -1.68 6.20 -31.40
C PRO A 118 -1.89 5.82 -29.93
N LEU A 119 -1.89 4.53 -29.60
CA LEU A 119 -2.05 4.09 -28.21
C LEU A 119 -0.77 4.33 -27.39
N MET A 120 0.41 3.97 -27.92
CA MET A 120 1.69 4.24 -27.25
C MET A 120 2.01 5.73 -27.14
N ASP A 121 1.66 6.55 -28.12
CA ASP A 121 1.80 8.00 -28.07
C ASP A 121 0.95 8.59 -26.93
N GLY A 122 -0.27 8.06 -26.72
CA GLY A 122 -1.10 8.41 -25.58
C GLY A 122 -0.46 8.01 -24.25
N MET A 123 0.10 6.80 -24.17
CA MET A 123 0.76 6.32 -22.96
C MET A 123 2.08 7.03 -22.65
N ALA A 124 2.82 7.47 -23.67
CA ALA A 124 4.02 8.29 -23.50
C ALA A 124 3.68 9.64 -22.82
N VAL A 125 2.58 10.27 -23.23
CA VAL A 125 2.09 11.50 -22.58
C VAL A 125 1.66 11.23 -21.14
N VAL A 126 0.98 10.11 -20.86
CA VAL A 126 0.65 9.69 -19.49
C VAL A 126 1.92 9.53 -18.65
N GLY A 127 2.95 8.88 -19.19
CA GLY A 127 4.26 8.71 -18.55
C GLY A 127 4.96 10.05 -18.25
N GLU A 128 4.96 10.99 -19.20
CA GLU A 128 5.53 12.34 -19.02
C GLU A 128 4.78 13.14 -17.95
N LEU A 129 3.44 13.10 -17.97
CA LEU A 129 2.61 13.79 -16.97
C LEU A 129 2.80 13.18 -15.58
N PHE A 130 2.94 11.85 -15.48
CA PHE A 130 3.23 11.18 -14.21
C PHE A 130 4.64 11.51 -13.71
N GLY A 131 5.66 11.45 -14.58
CA GLY A 131 7.04 11.81 -14.24
C GLY A 131 7.22 13.27 -13.84
N SER A 132 6.44 14.18 -14.42
CA SER A 132 6.43 15.61 -14.05
C SER A 132 5.53 15.95 -12.86
N GLY A 133 4.86 14.95 -12.26
CA GLY A 133 3.97 15.13 -11.10
C GLY A 133 2.66 15.86 -11.42
N LYS A 134 2.27 15.96 -12.69
CA LYS A 134 1.00 16.56 -13.15
C LYS A 134 -0.14 15.53 -13.23
N MET A 135 0.19 14.25 -13.22
CA MET A 135 -0.74 13.13 -13.19
C MET A 135 -0.37 12.21 -12.04
N PHE A 136 -1.37 11.59 -11.43
CA PHE A 136 -1.19 10.75 -10.24
C PHE A 136 -1.60 9.32 -10.52
N LEU A 137 -1.17 8.41 -9.63
CA LEU A 137 -1.38 6.98 -9.79
C LEU A 137 -2.84 6.56 -10.08
N PRO A 138 -3.89 7.14 -9.43
CA PRO A 138 -5.28 6.81 -9.75
C PRO A 138 -5.63 7.05 -11.22
N GLN A 139 -5.12 8.13 -11.80
CA GLN A 139 -5.38 8.49 -13.19
C GLN A 139 -4.60 7.56 -14.12
N VAL A 140 -3.34 7.25 -13.80
CA VAL A 140 -2.50 6.31 -14.56
C VAL A 140 -3.17 4.94 -14.66
N ILE A 141 -3.74 4.44 -13.56
CA ILE A 141 -4.47 3.16 -13.56
C ILE A 141 -5.74 3.24 -14.42
N LYS A 142 -6.47 4.36 -14.40
CA LYS A 142 -7.62 4.59 -15.30
C LYS A 142 -7.19 4.62 -16.77
N SER A 143 -6.05 5.22 -17.11
CA SER A 143 -5.46 5.19 -18.46
C SER A 143 -5.08 3.77 -18.88
N ALA A 144 -4.47 2.99 -17.99
CA ALA A 144 -4.11 1.59 -18.22
C ALA A 144 -5.32 0.72 -18.58
N ARG A 145 -6.46 0.96 -17.92
CA ARG A 145 -7.74 0.29 -18.22
C ARG A 145 -8.19 0.54 -19.66
N VAL A 146 -8.11 1.79 -20.12
CA VAL A 146 -8.44 2.18 -21.50
C VAL A 146 -7.51 1.46 -22.48
N MET A 147 -6.20 1.48 -22.20
CA MET A 147 -5.18 0.78 -22.99
C MET A 147 -5.46 -0.73 -23.08
N LYS A 148 -5.70 -1.42 -21.96
CA LYS A 148 -6.00 -2.85 -21.93
C LYS A 148 -7.25 -3.19 -22.74
N LYS A 149 -8.33 -2.39 -22.64
CA LYS A 149 -9.55 -2.60 -23.43
C LYS A 149 -9.29 -2.43 -24.94
N ALA A 150 -8.50 -1.44 -25.34
CA ALA A 150 -8.11 -1.24 -26.74
C ALA A 150 -7.29 -2.44 -27.27
N VAL A 151 -6.26 -2.85 -26.52
CA VAL A 151 -5.41 -3.99 -26.91
C VAL A 151 -6.22 -5.29 -26.94
N ALA A 152 -7.09 -5.53 -25.96
CA ALA A 152 -7.95 -6.72 -25.92
C ALA A 152 -8.84 -6.84 -27.18
N HIS A 153 -9.30 -5.71 -27.73
CA HIS A 153 -10.02 -5.67 -28.99
C HIS A 153 -9.14 -6.04 -30.19
N LEU A 154 -7.85 -5.69 -30.18
CA LEU A 154 -6.90 -5.96 -31.26
C LEU A 154 -6.34 -7.39 -31.28
N ILE A 155 -6.26 -8.07 -30.12
CA ILE A 155 -5.70 -9.42 -29.98
C ILE A 155 -6.26 -10.42 -31.02
N PRO A 156 -7.59 -10.57 -31.21
CA PRO A 156 -8.14 -11.51 -32.19
C PRO A 156 -7.70 -11.24 -33.64
N PHE A 157 -7.42 -9.98 -33.98
CA PHE A 157 -6.95 -9.60 -35.31
C PHE A 157 -5.45 -9.86 -35.48
N MET A 158 -4.66 -9.63 -34.43
CA MET A 158 -3.23 -9.96 -34.40
C MET A 158 -3.01 -11.47 -34.50
N ASP A 159 -3.81 -12.28 -33.80
CA ASP A 159 -3.71 -13.74 -33.85
C ASP A 159 -4.04 -14.28 -35.25
N ARG A 160 -5.09 -13.75 -35.89
CA ARG A 160 -5.43 -14.10 -37.29
C ARG A 160 -4.33 -13.72 -38.26
N GLU A 161 -3.78 -12.51 -38.14
CA GLU A 161 -2.66 -12.05 -38.98
C GLU A 161 -1.43 -12.94 -38.78
N ARG A 162 -1.14 -13.33 -37.52
CA ARG A 162 -0.04 -14.24 -37.17
C ARG A 162 -0.24 -15.61 -37.79
N GLU A 163 -1.44 -16.20 -37.69
CA GLU A 163 -1.77 -17.47 -38.34
C GLU A 163 -1.64 -17.40 -39.86
N GLU A 164 -2.04 -16.29 -40.48
CA GLU A 164 -1.91 -16.08 -41.93
C GLU A 164 -0.46 -15.93 -42.37
N ASN A 165 0.35 -15.20 -41.61
CA ASN A 165 1.78 -15.02 -41.89
C ASN A 165 2.56 -16.32 -41.67
N ILE A 166 2.22 -17.11 -40.65
CA ILE A 166 2.78 -18.46 -40.42
C ILE A 166 2.45 -19.37 -41.62
N LYS A 167 1.22 -19.30 -42.15
CA LYS A 167 0.80 -20.09 -43.34
C LYS A 167 1.46 -19.62 -44.64
N LYS A 168 1.78 -18.33 -44.80
CA LYS A 168 2.31 -17.76 -46.05
C LYS A 168 3.84 -17.76 -46.15
N LEU A 169 4.57 -17.59 -45.05
CA LEU A 169 6.01 -17.27 -45.10
C LEU A 169 6.93 -18.30 -44.45
N GLY A 170 6.44 -19.25 -43.63
CA GLY A 170 7.31 -20.25 -42.98
C GLY A 170 8.39 -19.65 -42.05
N ILE A 171 8.24 -18.38 -41.64
CA ILE A 171 9.17 -17.66 -40.76
C ILE A 171 8.72 -17.82 -39.31
N SER A 172 9.68 -18.09 -38.41
CA SER A 172 9.49 -18.17 -36.97
C SER A 172 9.10 -16.81 -36.37
N ALA A 173 8.04 -16.83 -35.55
CA ALA A 173 7.34 -15.68 -35.01
C ALA A 173 7.96 -15.14 -33.70
N ASP A 174 9.17 -14.56 -33.73
CA ASP A 174 9.94 -14.25 -32.50
C ASP A 174 10.21 -12.75 -32.25
N GLU A 175 9.45 -11.82 -32.84
CA GLU A 175 9.47 -10.40 -32.39
C GLU A 175 8.26 -10.13 -31.48
N SER A 176 8.55 -9.98 -30.19
CA SER A 176 7.59 -9.51 -29.18
C SER A 176 7.40 -8.00 -29.33
N PRO A 177 6.16 -7.48 -29.32
CA PRO A 177 5.89 -6.04 -29.46
C PRO A 177 6.24 -5.21 -28.20
N TYR A 178 6.72 -5.87 -27.15
CA TYR A 178 6.99 -5.28 -25.84
C TYR A 178 8.47 -4.92 -25.69
N GLN A 179 8.77 -3.89 -24.89
CA GLN A 179 10.16 -3.49 -24.57
C GLN A 179 10.91 -4.54 -23.74
N GLY A 180 10.17 -5.36 -22.99
CA GLY A 180 10.70 -6.47 -22.22
C GLY A 180 9.57 -7.24 -21.52
N THR A 181 9.89 -8.45 -21.05
CA THR A 181 8.98 -9.32 -20.33
C THR A 181 9.37 -9.39 -18.85
N VAL A 182 8.42 -9.08 -17.97
CA VAL A 182 8.58 -9.09 -16.52
C VAL A 182 7.69 -10.18 -15.92
N VAL A 183 8.29 -11.18 -15.27
CA VAL A 183 7.55 -12.14 -14.44
C VAL A 183 7.50 -11.59 -13.02
N ILE A 184 6.31 -11.32 -12.50
CA ILE A 184 6.12 -10.77 -11.15
C ILE A 184 5.31 -11.73 -10.28
N ALA A 185 5.70 -11.88 -9.02
CA ALA A 185 5.02 -12.77 -8.08
C ALA A 185 5.10 -12.26 -6.64
N THR A 186 4.03 -12.45 -5.88
CA THR A 186 4.13 -12.41 -4.42
C THR A 186 4.66 -13.76 -3.96
N VAL A 187 5.75 -13.73 -3.18
CA VAL A 187 6.52 -14.91 -2.81
C VAL A 187 5.69 -15.90 -2.00
N LYS A 188 6.18 -17.14 -1.92
CA LYS A 188 5.54 -18.24 -1.23
C LYS A 188 5.03 -17.84 0.17
N GLY A 189 3.81 -18.28 0.49
CA GLY A 189 3.06 -18.06 1.73
C GLY A 189 2.75 -16.62 2.14
N ASP A 190 3.03 -15.63 1.29
CA ASP A 190 2.49 -14.27 1.41
C ASP A 190 1.30 -14.08 0.45
N VAL A 191 0.32 -13.30 0.88
CA VAL A 191 -1.00 -13.17 0.25
C VAL A 191 -1.31 -11.74 -0.21
N HIS A 192 -0.45 -10.79 0.14
CA HIS A 192 -0.71 -9.37 -0.10
C HIS A 192 -0.13 -8.95 -1.45
N ASP A 193 -0.97 -8.37 -2.29
CA ASP A 193 -0.63 -8.07 -3.69
C ASP A 193 -1.03 -6.68 -4.18
N ILE A 194 -1.59 -5.81 -3.34
CA ILE A 194 -2.00 -4.46 -3.74
C ILE A 194 -0.83 -3.71 -4.41
N GLY A 195 0.33 -3.68 -3.74
CA GLY A 195 1.53 -3.04 -4.28
C GLY A 195 2.06 -3.72 -5.56
N LYS A 196 2.01 -5.06 -5.63
CA LYS A 196 2.39 -5.84 -6.82
C LYS A 196 1.51 -5.47 -8.01
N ASN A 197 0.20 -5.43 -7.83
CA ASN A 197 -0.75 -5.13 -8.89
C ASN A 197 -0.57 -3.71 -9.41
N ILE A 198 -0.27 -2.75 -8.52
CA ILE A 198 0.11 -1.38 -8.93
C ILE A 198 1.37 -1.40 -9.81
N VAL A 199 2.43 -2.12 -9.40
CA VAL A 199 3.67 -2.23 -10.19
C VAL A 199 3.38 -2.87 -11.56
N ALA A 200 2.59 -3.95 -11.59
CA ALA A 200 2.21 -4.64 -12.82
C ALA A 200 1.46 -3.71 -13.80
N VAL A 201 0.49 -2.94 -13.30
CA VAL A 201 -0.24 -1.97 -14.12
C VAL A 201 0.69 -0.87 -14.64
N VAL A 202 1.54 -0.32 -13.79
CA VAL A 202 2.47 0.76 -14.15
C VAL A 202 3.53 0.29 -15.15
N LEU A 203 4.05 -0.93 -15.02
CA LEU A 203 4.95 -1.52 -16.03
C LEU A 203 4.24 -1.78 -17.36
N GLY A 204 3.00 -2.29 -17.32
CA GLY A 204 2.17 -2.45 -18.51
C GLY A 204 1.89 -1.13 -19.23
N CYS A 205 1.75 -0.02 -18.49
CA CYS A 205 1.66 1.32 -19.07
C CYS A 205 2.92 1.76 -19.84
N ASN A 206 4.07 1.18 -19.53
CA ASN A 206 5.36 1.50 -20.15
C ASN A 206 5.80 0.42 -21.15
N ASN A 207 4.83 -0.27 -21.78
CA ASN A 207 5.06 -1.28 -22.81
C ASN A 207 5.89 -2.50 -22.38
N PHE A 208 5.85 -2.87 -21.11
CA PHE A 208 6.38 -4.17 -20.65
C PHE A 208 5.27 -5.23 -20.69
N LYS A 209 5.62 -6.45 -21.13
CA LYS A 209 4.77 -7.63 -20.95
C LYS A 209 4.87 -8.07 -19.50
N VAL A 210 3.81 -7.90 -18.71
CA VAL A 210 3.81 -8.35 -17.31
C VAL A 210 3.07 -9.68 -17.17
N VAL A 211 3.78 -10.69 -16.70
CA VAL A 211 3.24 -12.01 -16.35
C VAL A 211 3.14 -12.09 -14.84
N ASP A 212 1.93 -11.89 -14.32
CA ASP A 212 1.65 -11.95 -12.88
C ASP A 212 1.27 -13.38 -12.47
N LEU A 213 2.10 -13.99 -11.63
CA LEU A 213 1.86 -15.36 -11.12
C LEU A 213 0.93 -15.39 -9.91
N GLY A 214 0.51 -14.23 -9.41
CA GLY A 214 -0.38 -14.09 -8.27
C GLY A 214 0.36 -14.15 -6.93
N VAL A 215 -0.29 -14.77 -5.95
CA VAL A 215 0.15 -14.83 -4.55
C VAL A 215 0.52 -16.22 -4.11
N MET A 216 1.29 -16.31 -3.02
CA MET A 216 1.82 -17.57 -2.50
C MET A 216 2.58 -18.40 -3.54
N THR A 217 3.30 -17.75 -4.45
CA THR A 217 3.91 -18.43 -5.60
C THR A 217 5.20 -19.15 -5.19
N PRO A 218 5.32 -20.47 -5.40
CA PRO A 218 6.56 -21.21 -5.11
C PRO A 218 7.72 -20.77 -6.01
N CYS A 219 8.96 -20.80 -5.48
CA CYS A 219 10.17 -20.44 -6.22
C CYS A 219 10.32 -21.21 -7.55
N GLU A 220 10.01 -22.52 -7.55
CA GLU A 220 10.06 -23.36 -8.74
C GLU A 220 9.12 -22.85 -9.84
N THR A 221 7.93 -22.37 -9.48
CA THR A 221 6.95 -21.81 -10.42
C THR A 221 7.44 -20.48 -10.99
N ILE A 222 8.06 -19.63 -10.17
CA ILE A 222 8.66 -18.35 -10.62
C ILE A 222 9.76 -18.62 -11.64
N ILE A 223 10.69 -19.51 -11.32
CA ILE A 223 11.82 -19.86 -12.20
C ILE A 223 11.31 -20.51 -13.49
N LYS A 224 10.38 -21.45 -13.39
CA LYS A 224 9.78 -22.13 -14.55
C LYS A 224 9.12 -21.12 -15.48
N ALA A 225 8.26 -20.25 -14.95
CA ALA A 225 7.58 -19.22 -15.74
C ALA A 225 8.57 -18.25 -16.38
N ALA A 226 9.63 -17.85 -15.66
CA ALA A 226 10.66 -16.98 -16.21
C ALA A 226 11.40 -17.60 -17.41
N ILE A 227 11.63 -18.92 -17.38
CA ILE A 227 12.25 -19.65 -18.50
C ILE A 227 11.26 -19.81 -19.66
N GLU A 228 10.02 -20.23 -19.38
CA GLU A 228 8.99 -20.46 -20.40
C GLU A 228 8.59 -19.18 -21.14
N GLU A 229 8.49 -18.07 -20.42
CA GLU A 229 8.11 -16.76 -20.96
C GLU A 229 9.30 -15.97 -21.50
N LYS A 230 10.52 -16.53 -21.46
CA LYS A 230 11.78 -15.84 -21.81
C LYS A 230 11.87 -14.47 -21.12
N ALA A 231 11.68 -14.44 -19.80
CA ALA A 231 11.59 -13.19 -19.05
C ALA A 231 12.91 -12.43 -19.02
N ASP A 232 12.83 -11.11 -19.21
CA ASP A 232 13.94 -10.17 -19.08
C ASP A 232 14.13 -9.69 -17.64
N PHE A 233 13.07 -9.79 -16.82
CA PHE A 233 13.09 -9.41 -15.39
C PHE A 233 12.26 -10.38 -14.55
N ILE A 234 12.70 -10.63 -13.31
CA ILE A 234 11.90 -11.30 -12.28
C ILE A 234 11.66 -10.34 -11.13
N GLY A 235 10.39 -10.11 -10.77
CA GLY A 235 9.98 -9.28 -9.64
C GLY A 235 9.40 -10.11 -8.49
N CYS A 236 9.93 -9.93 -7.29
CA CYS A 236 9.42 -10.56 -6.06
C CYS A 236 8.79 -9.52 -5.13
N SER A 237 7.57 -9.80 -4.66
CA SER A 237 6.84 -8.97 -3.68
C SER A 237 6.65 -9.69 -2.34
N GLY A 238 6.70 -8.94 -1.23
CA GLY A 238 6.43 -9.45 0.12
C GLY A 238 6.06 -8.37 1.14
N LEU A 239 5.11 -8.67 2.01
CA LEU A 239 4.60 -7.81 3.09
C LEU A 239 5.03 -8.26 4.48
N ILE A 240 5.22 -9.55 4.73
CA ILE A 240 5.55 -10.08 6.06
C ILE A 240 7.02 -10.47 6.19
N THR A 241 7.56 -10.48 7.41
CA THR A 241 9.00 -10.75 7.63
C THR A 241 9.46 -12.13 7.13
N PRO A 242 8.66 -13.22 7.18
CA PRO A 242 9.03 -14.50 6.57
C PRO A 242 9.28 -14.43 5.05
N SER A 243 8.63 -13.50 4.35
CA SER A 243 8.76 -13.32 2.90
C SER A 243 10.18 -12.93 2.48
N LEU A 244 10.95 -12.30 3.38
CA LEU A 244 12.35 -11.93 3.12
C LEU A 244 13.25 -13.17 2.98
N ASP A 245 13.02 -14.21 3.76
CA ASP A 245 13.76 -15.48 3.66
C ASP A 245 13.43 -16.20 2.36
N GLU A 246 12.17 -16.14 1.91
CA GLU A 246 11.75 -16.68 0.60
C GLU A 246 12.41 -15.92 -0.55
N MET A 247 12.54 -14.59 -0.48
CA MET A 247 13.28 -13.82 -1.50
C MET A 247 14.77 -14.20 -1.56
N VAL A 248 15.40 -14.46 -0.40
CA VAL A 248 16.77 -14.98 -0.33
C VAL A 248 16.83 -16.38 -0.96
N HIS A 249 15.82 -17.23 -0.74
CA HIS A 249 15.75 -18.54 -1.36
C HIS A 249 15.63 -18.44 -2.88
N VAL A 250 14.77 -17.57 -3.40
CA VAL A 250 14.64 -17.30 -4.85
C VAL A 250 15.97 -16.91 -5.47
N ALA A 251 16.68 -15.93 -4.89
CA ALA A 251 17.99 -15.51 -5.39
C ALA A 251 19.02 -16.67 -5.45
N ARG A 252 19.03 -17.54 -4.41
CA ARG A 252 19.90 -18.73 -4.39
C ARG A 252 19.54 -19.75 -5.45
N GLU A 253 18.26 -20.00 -5.68
CA GLU A 253 17.81 -20.95 -6.70
C GLU A 253 18.00 -20.40 -8.12
N MET A 254 17.85 -19.09 -8.33
CA MET A 254 18.21 -18.45 -9.60
C MET A 254 19.69 -18.64 -9.91
N GLN A 255 20.58 -18.45 -8.93
CA GLN A 255 22.02 -18.73 -9.08
C GLN A 255 22.28 -20.21 -9.40
N ARG A 256 21.61 -21.13 -8.70
CA ARG A 256 21.77 -22.58 -8.91
C ARG A 256 21.33 -23.03 -10.29
N ASN A 257 20.29 -22.43 -10.84
CA ASN A 257 19.79 -22.69 -12.19
C ASN A 257 20.56 -21.91 -13.27
N GLY A 258 21.61 -21.15 -12.90
CA GLY A 258 22.46 -20.42 -13.84
C GLY A 258 21.75 -19.29 -14.58
N LEU A 259 20.66 -18.76 -14.02
CA LEU A 259 19.95 -17.63 -14.62
C LEU A 259 20.85 -16.38 -14.59
N LYS A 260 20.67 -15.51 -15.58
CA LYS A 260 21.35 -14.21 -15.69
C LYS A 260 20.38 -13.02 -15.73
N ILE A 261 19.10 -13.29 -15.50
CA ILE A 261 17.99 -12.34 -15.50
C ILE A 261 18.08 -11.47 -14.23
N PRO A 262 18.00 -10.13 -14.31
CA PRO A 262 17.90 -9.26 -13.15
C PRO A 262 16.72 -9.59 -12.22
N LEU A 263 16.95 -9.49 -10.91
CA LEU A 263 15.98 -9.74 -9.85
C LEU A 263 15.58 -8.44 -9.16
N LEU A 264 14.30 -8.07 -9.25
CA LEU A 264 13.71 -6.90 -8.61
C LEU A 264 13.04 -7.32 -7.29
N ILE A 265 13.37 -6.62 -6.22
CA ILE A 265 12.88 -6.89 -4.86
C ILE A 265 12.03 -5.71 -4.39
N GLY A 266 10.79 -5.96 -3.99
CA GLY A 266 9.88 -4.93 -3.48
C GLY A 266 8.87 -5.44 -2.45
N GLY A 267 8.14 -4.51 -1.84
CA GLY A 267 7.11 -4.80 -0.83
C GLY A 267 7.40 -4.13 0.51
N ALA A 268 6.43 -4.13 1.44
CA ALA A 268 6.53 -3.30 2.65
C ALA A 268 7.66 -3.70 3.60
N THR A 269 8.01 -4.99 3.64
CA THR A 269 9.12 -5.49 4.46
C THR A 269 10.46 -5.43 3.77
N THR A 270 10.53 -5.09 2.47
CA THR A 270 11.82 -5.01 1.79
C THR A 270 12.51 -3.69 2.13
N SER A 271 13.84 -3.73 2.12
CA SER A 271 14.64 -2.52 2.25
C SER A 271 15.90 -2.64 1.42
N LYS A 272 16.47 -1.49 1.07
CA LYS A 272 17.76 -1.41 0.38
C LYS A 272 18.85 -2.13 1.18
N THR A 273 18.92 -1.88 2.49
CA THR A 273 19.89 -2.53 3.40
C THR A 273 19.72 -4.04 3.44
N HIS A 274 18.49 -4.56 3.58
CA HIS A 274 18.27 -6.00 3.58
C HIS A 274 18.68 -6.63 2.25
N THR A 275 18.29 -6.01 1.14
CA THR A 275 18.60 -6.48 -0.21
C THR A 275 20.11 -6.55 -0.43
N ALA A 276 20.84 -5.47 -0.11
CA ALA A 276 22.28 -5.38 -0.27
C ALA A 276 23.05 -6.41 0.60
N VAL A 277 22.61 -6.65 1.83
CA VAL A 277 23.31 -7.50 2.80
C VAL A 277 22.97 -8.99 2.63
N LYS A 278 21.70 -9.34 2.36
CA LYS A 278 21.20 -10.72 2.46
C LYS A 278 20.81 -11.35 1.12
N ILE A 279 20.32 -10.57 0.17
CA ILE A 279 19.77 -11.10 -1.10
C ILE A 279 20.81 -10.99 -2.21
N ALA A 280 21.35 -9.79 -2.46
CA ALA A 280 22.31 -9.52 -3.54
C ALA A 280 23.57 -10.39 -3.44
N THR A 281 23.99 -10.78 -2.23
CA THR A 281 25.15 -11.66 -2.02
C THR A 281 24.92 -13.12 -2.42
N ARG A 282 23.69 -13.47 -2.85
CA ARG A 282 23.30 -14.84 -3.21
C ARG A 282 23.16 -15.08 -4.70
N TYR A 283 23.25 -14.03 -5.51
CA TYR A 283 23.04 -14.08 -6.95
C TYR A 283 24.03 -13.14 -7.65
N GLU A 284 24.71 -13.63 -8.69
CA GLU A 284 25.76 -12.87 -9.39
C GLU A 284 25.20 -11.77 -10.30
N SER A 285 23.99 -11.97 -10.83
CA SER A 285 23.33 -11.00 -11.69
C SER A 285 22.62 -9.92 -10.86
N PRO A 286 22.26 -8.77 -11.48
CA PRO A 286 21.77 -7.61 -10.74
C PRO A 286 20.56 -7.96 -9.85
N VAL A 287 20.66 -7.62 -8.56
CA VAL A 287 19.55 -7.67 -7.61
C VAL A 287 19.27 -6.24 -7.16
N ILE A 288 18.07 -5.72 -7.43
CA ILE A 288 17.77 -4.31 -7.20
C ILE A 288 16.51 -4.17 -6.34
N HIS A 289 16.61 -3.38 -5.28
CA HIS A 289 15.49 -2.99 -4.45
C HIS A 289 14.71 -1.82 -5.07
N CYS A 290 13.43 -2.04 -5.37
CA CYS A 290 12.52 -1.02 -5.88
C CYS A 290 11.61 -0.53 -4.75
N LEU A 291 11.67 0.78 -4.46
CA LEU A 291 10.88 1.37 -3.36
C LEU A 291 9.38 1.43 -3.67
N ASP A 292 9.05 1.73 -4.93
CA ASP A 292 7.69 1.96 -5.39
C ASP A 292 7.56 1.64 -6.89
N ALA A 293 6.33 1.75 -7.41
CA ALA A 293 6.03 1.45 -8.80
C ALA A 293 6.67 2.42 -9.80
N SER A 294 6.85 3.70 -9.46
CA SER A 294 7.47 4.67 -10.37
C SER A 294 8.96 4.36 -10.57
N LYS A 295 9.68 4.04 -9.50
CA LYS A 295 11.08 3.61 -9.58
C LYS A 295 11.25 2.27 -10.29
N SER A 296 10.26 1.38 -10.19
CA SER A 296 10.32 0.08 -10.89
C SER A 296 10.42 0.25 -12.41
N VAL A 297 9.71 1.22 -12.99
CA VAL A 297 9.78 1.54 -14.43
C VAL A 297 11.17 2.05 -14.80
N VAL A 298 11.68 3.01 -14.05
CA VAL A 298 13.01 3.61 -14.30
C VAL A 298 14.09 2.53 -14.29
N VAL A 299 14.04 1.63 -13.29
CA VAL A 299 14.98 0.50 -13.18
C VAL A 299 14.88 -0.41 -14.40
N CYS A 300 13.68 -0.85 -14.80
CA CYS A 300 13.53 -1.72 -15.96
C CYS A 300 14.01 -1.05 -17.26
N SER A 301 13.66 0.21 -17.48
CA SER A 301 14.10 0.96 -18.66
C SER A 301 15.62 1.13 -18.71
N SER A 302 16.27 1.52 -17.61
CA SER A 302 17.73 1.67 -17.54
C SER A 302 18.48 0.37 -17.74
N LEU A 303 17.90 -0.77 -17.34
CA LEU A 303 18.47 -2.10 -17.56
C LEU A 303 18.26 -2.64 -18.97
N THR A 304 17.28 -2.11 -19.71
CA THR A 304 16.99 -2.48 -21.10
C THR A 304 17.82 -1.66 -22.09
N ASP A 305 18.17 -0.42 -21.74
CA ASP A 305 18.99 0.46 -22.58
C ASP A 305 20.46 0.03 -22.60
N GLU A 306 20.95 -0.41 -23.77
CA GLU A 306 22.32 -0.87 -23.99
C GLU A 306 23.39 0.15 -23.59
N THR A 307 23.08 1.44 -23.65
CA THR A 307 24.05 2.51 -23.37
C THR A 307 24.18 2.80 -21.88
N THR A 308 23.09 2.72 -21.12
CA THR A 308 23.07 3.05 -19.68
C THR A 308 23.18 1.85 -18.77
N ARG A 309 22.89 0.64 -19.27
CA ARG A 309 22.79 -0.59 -18.48
C ARG A 309 24.02 -0.89 -17.65
N ASP A 310 25.20 -0.90 -18.27
CA ASP A 310 26.43 -1.32 -17.57
C ASP A 310 26.87 -0.30 -16.52
N ALA A 311 26.68 1.01 -16.81
CA ALA A 311 26.91 2.07 -15.84
C ALA A 311 25.96 1.93 -14.65
N PHE A 312 24.66 1.75 -14.91
CA PHE A 312 23.65 1.60 -13.86
C PHE A 312 23.88 0.39 -12.95
N ILE A 313 24.29 -0.75 -13.51
CA ILE A 313 24.63 -1.94 -12.73
C ILE A 313 25.83 -1.69 -11.82
N THR A 314 26.83 -0.97 -12.33
CA THR A 314 28.05 -0.62 -11.57
C THR A 314 27.71 0.30 -10.40
N ASP A 315 26.93 1.36 -10.65
CA ASP A 315 26.50 2.32 -9.62
C ASP A 315 25.76 1.63 -8.47
N ILE A 316 24.81 0.74 -8.78
CA ILE A 316 24.08 -0.03 -7.76
C ILE A 316 24.99 -0.97 -6.97
N ALA A 317 25.97 -1.60 -7.65
CA ALA A 317 26.90 -2.52 -7.00
C ALA A 317 27.79 -1.78 -5.97
N GLU A 318 28.28 -0.60 -6.32
CA GLU A 318 29.04 0.29 -5.43
C GLU A 318 28.17 0.75 -4.26
N GLU A 319 26.97 1.25 -4.54
CA GLU A 319 26.01 1.71 -3.54
C GLU A 319 25.66 0.59 -2.53
N TYR A 320 25.56 -0.66 -2.99
CA TYR A 320 25.26 -1.80 -2.11
C TYR A 320 26.47 -2.24 -1.30
N GLU A 321 27.69 -2.03 -1.80
CA GLU A 321 28.90 -2.29 -1.04
C GLU A 321 29.07 -1.28 0.10
N GLU A 322 28.84 0.00 -0.15
CA GLU A 322 28.83 1.04 0.90
C GLU A 322 27.83 0.71 2.00
N VAL A 323 26.57 0.42 1.63
CA VAL A 323 25.51 0.04 2.57
C VAL A 323 25.87 -1.21 3.37
N ARG A 324 26.57 -2.18 2.77
CA ARG A 324 27.07 -3.37 3.49
C ARG A 324 28.13 -3.00 4.51
N GLN A 325 29.10 -2.17 4.15
CA GLN A 325 30.18 -1.76 5.04
C GLN A 325 29.63 -1.00 6.25
N GLU A 326 28.80 0.00 6.02
CA GLU A 326 28.12 0.75 7.10
C GLU A 326 27.32 -0.19 8.03
N HIS A 327 26.60 -1.16 7.45
CA HIS A 327 25.84 -2.13 8.25
C HIS A 327 26.74 -2.98 9.15
N TYR A 328 27.86 -3.47 8.63
CA TYR A 328 28.81 -4.28 9.40
C TYR A 328 29.57 -3.50 10.45
N GLU A 329 29.86 -2.23 10.20
CA GLU A 329 30.42 -1.32 11.21
C GLU A 329 29.41 -1.07 12.33
N SER A 330 28.15 -0.80 11.99
CA SER A 330 27.07 -0.62 12.98
C SER A 330 26.85 -1.85 13.88
N LEU A 331 27.31 -3.04 13.46
CA LEU A 331 27.24 -4.26 14.27
C LEU A 331 28.34 -4.34 15.32
N LYS A 332 29.50 -3.72 15.10
CA LYS A 332 30.65 -3.76 16.02
C LYS A 332 30.43 -2.88 17.25
N ASP A 333 29.75 -1.75 17.09
CA ASP A 333 29.50 -0.79 18.18
C ASP A 333 28.30 -1.15 19.08
N ARG A 334 27.60 -2.25 18.79
CA ARG A 334 26.42 -2.64 19.57
C ARG A 334 26.80 -3.30 20.88
N ARG A 335 26.37 -2.66 21.97
CA ARG A 335 26.36 -3.23 23.31
C ARG A 335 24.98 -3.81 23.61
N PHE A 336 24.94 -5.10 23.91
CA PHE A 336 23.74 -5.78 24.39
C PHE A 336 23.81 -5.95 25.90
N THR A 337 22.68 -5.76 26.57
CA THR A 337 22.50 -6.06 27.98
C THR A 337 22.21 -7.55 28.13
N PRO A 338 22.96 -8.31 28.96
CA PRO A 338 22.66 -9.72 29.21
C PRO A 338 21.23 -9.90 29.70
N LEU A 339 20.54 -10.95 29.26
CA LEU A 339 19.12 -11.17 29.50
C LEU A 339 18.75 -11.17 30.98
N ALA A 340 19.58 -11.77 31.84
CA ALA A 340 19.36 -11.77 33.28
C ALA A 340 19.34 -10.33 33.86
N VAL A 341 20.21 -9.45 33.35
CA VAL A 341 20.27 -8.04 33.76
C VAL A 341 19.07 -7.28 33.19
N ALA A 342 18.70 -7.53 31.93
CA ALA A 342 17.51 -6.94 31.32
C ALA A 342 16.22 -7.33 32.08
N ARG A 343 16.08 -8.59 32.50
CA ARG A 343 14.96 -9.07 33.33
C ARG A 343 14.93 -8.43 34.71
N ALA A 344 16.10 -8.24 35.34
CA ALA A 344 16.19 -7.54 36.61
C ALA A 344 15.76 -6.06 36.49
N LYS A 345 15.96 -5.45 35.32
CA LYS A 345 15.53 -4.09 34.96
C LYS A 345 14.23 -4.05 34.15
N ARG A 346 13.31 -4.99 34.40
CA ARG A 346 11.97 -4.99 33.79
C ARG A 346 11.14 -3.77 34.21
N LEU A 347 10.08 -3.48 33.47
CA LEU A 347 9.08 -2.54 33.93
C LEU A 347 8.39 -3.09 35.19
N LEU A 348 8.33 -2.29 36.25
CA LEU A 348 7.61 -2.64 37.47
C LEU A 348 6.27 -1.91 37.49
N VAL A 349 5.19 -2.67 37.31
CA VAL A 349 3.81 -2.16 37.40
C VAL A 349 3.29 -2.37 38.81
N ASP A 350 2.74 -1.32 39.41
CA ASP A 350 2.11 -1.35 40.72
C ASP A 350 0.65 -1.83 40.58
N PHE A 351 0.45 -3.14 40.59
CA PHE A 351 -0.86 -3.77 40.44
C PHE A 351 -1.82 -3.56 41.63
N GLU A 352 -1.33 -3.06 42.77
CA GLU A 352 -2.19 -2.65 43.88
C GLU A 352 -2.90 -1.33 43.55
N LYS A 353 -2.20 -0.41 42.87
CA LYS A 353 -2.79 0.84 42.37
C LYS A 353 -3.56 0.67 41.07
N LEU A 354 -3.17 -0.31 40.26
CA LEU A 354 -3.79 -0.66 38.98
C LEU A 354 -4.30 -2.10 39.02
N PRO A 355 -5.36 -2.39 39.79
CA PRO A 355 -5.88 -3.75 39.91
C PRO A 355 -6.46 -4.23 38.58
N PRO A 356 -6.17 -5.49 38.17
CA PRO A 356 -6.81 -6.12 37.03
C PRO A 356 -8.33 -6.07 37.07
N VAL A 357 -8.95 -5.70 35.95
CA VAL A 357 -10.42 -5.68 35.81
C VAL A 357 -10.89 -6.98 35.20
N LYS A 358 -11.86 -7.64 35.82
CA LYS A 358 -12.47 -8.86 35.27
C LYS A 358 -13.34 -8.53 34.05
N PRO A 359 -13.14 -9.19 32.90
CA PRO A 359 -14.02 -9.05 31.73
C PRO A 359 -15.46 -9.47 32.03
N SER A 360 -16.42 -9.01 31.21
CA SER A 360 -17.84 -9.34 31.40
C SER A 360 -18.17 -10.83 31.16
N PHE A 361 -17.31 -11.54 30.40
CA PHE A 361 -17.37 -12.97 30.18
C PHE A 361 -15.96 -13.54 29.98
N LEU A 362 -15.80 -14.85 30.21
CA LEU A 362 -14.61 -15.61 29.84
C LEU A 362 -14.96 -16.59 28.71
N GLY A 363 -13.95 -16.99 27.95
CA GLY A 363 -14.10 -17.78 26.73
C GLY A 363 -14.30 -16.91 25.49
N ARG A 364 -14.76 -17.53 24.39
CA ARG A 364 -14.84 -16.88 23.07
C ARG A 364 -16.26 -16.49 22.69
N ARG A 365 -16.38 -15.39 21.94
CA ARG A 365 -17.61 -14.90 21.31
C ARG A 365 -17.36 -14.64 19.84
N LYS A 366 -18.20 -15.24 18.99
CA LYS A 366 -18.18 -15.05 17.53
C LYS A 366 -19.12 -13.92 17.14
N ILE A 367 -18.74 -13.18 16.12
CA ILE A 367 -19.52 -12.14 15.46
C ILE A 367 -19.46 -12.48 13.97
N LEU A 368 -20.58 -12.88 13.39
CA LEU A 368 -20.66 -13.29 11.99
C LEU A 368 -21.57 -12.33 11.23
N ASP A 369 -21.19 -12.01 9.99
CA ASP A 369 -21.96 -11.15 9.08
C ASP A 369 -22.29 -9.77 9.70
N PHE A 370 -21.27 -9.12 10.27
CA PHE A 370 -21.37 -7.81 10.89
C PHE A 370 -21.68 -6.71 9.85
N ASP A 371 -22.54 -5.74 10.21
CA ASP A 371 -22.93 -4.67 9.29
C ASP A 371 -21.75 -3.71 9.03
N LEU A 372 -21.26 -3.72 7.79
CA LEU A 372 -20.17 -2.85 7.33
C LEU A 372 -20.47 -1.36 7.52
N ARG A 373 -21.74 -0.95 7.61
CA ARG A 373 -22.13 0.44 7.84
C ARG A 373 -21.66 0.97 9.20
N GLU A 374 -21.60 0.11 10.21
CA GLU A 374 -21.12 0.48 11.54
C GLU A 374 -19.60 0.73 11.56
N LEU A 375 -18.87 0.22 10.57
CA LEU A 375 -17.42 0.37 10.46
C LEU A 375 -16.99 1.68 9.79
N LEU A 376 -17.86 2.29 8.98
CA LEU A 376 -17.52 3.47 8.18
C LEU A 376 -16.95 4.65 9.00
N PRO A 377 -17.46 4.98 10.20
CA PRO A 377 -16.90 6.06 11.01
C PRO A 377 -15.48 5.79 11.52
N PHE A 378 -15.06 4.53 11.57
CA PHE A 378 -13.77 4.10 12.13
C PHE A 378 -12.68 3.95 11.06
N ILE A 379 -12.98 4.26 9.79
CA ILE A 379 -12.00 4.16 8.70
C ILE A 379 -10.93 5.25 8.85
N ASP A 380 -9.67 4.83 9.00
CA ASP A 380 -8.52 5.68 8.75
C ASP A 380 -8.21 5.75 7.24
N TRP A 381 -8.51 6.91 6.65
CA TRP A 381 -8.29 7.18 5.24
C TRP A 381 -6.83 7.54 4.89
N LYS A 382 -5.95 7.80 5.87
CA LYS A 382 -4.54 8.13 5.57
C LYS A 382 -3.86 7.01 4.78
N PRO A 383 -3.88 5.73 5.22
CA PRO A 383 -3.22 4.67 4.45
C PRO A 383 -3.95 4.34 3.13
N PHE A 384 -5.23 4.68 3.01
CA PHE A 384 -5.93 4.58 1.72
C PHE A 384 -5.29 5.51 0.67
N PHE A 385 -5.00 6.77 1.03
CA PHE A 385 -4.31 7.67 0.11
C PHE A 385 -2.86 7.27 -0.16
N ASP A 386 -2.19 6.66 0.82
CA ASP A 386 -0.83 6.12 0.63
C ASP A 386 -0.79 4.99 -0.40
N VAL A 387 -1.78 4.10 -0.42
CA VAL A 387 -1.95 3.05 -1.46
C VAL A 387 -2.03 3.69 -2.85
N TRP A 388 -2.76 4.80 -2.97
CA TRP A 388 -2.87 5.57 -4.21
C TRP A 388 -1.70 6.53 -4.46
N GLN A 389 -0.64 6.48 -3.65
CA GLN A 389 0.53 7.36 -3.70
C GLN A 389 0.19 8.86 -3.76
N LEU A 390 -0.96 9.25 -3.21
CA LEU A 390 -1.36 10.65 -3.11
C LEU A 390 -0.74 11.25 -1.85
N ARG A 391 0.48 11.77 -1.99
CA ARG A 391 1.20 12.47 -0.91
C ARG A 391 1.07 13.98 -1.11
N GLY A 392 0.56 14.69 -0.11
CA GLY A 392 0.56 16.15 -0.14
C GLY A 392 1.98 16.72 -0.19
N LYS A 393 2.12 17.97 -0.65
CA LYS A 393 3.42 18.69 -0.77
C LYS A 393 4.26 18.69 0.52
N TYR A 394 3.59 18.54 1.67
CA TYR A 394 4.22 18.27 2.95
C TYR A 394 3.73 16.92 3.48
N PRO A 395 4.63 16.01 3.94
CA PRO A 395 4.25 14.70 4.49
C PRO A 395 3.30 14.79 5.70
N ASN A 396 3.16 15.99 6.29
CA ASN A 396 2.28 16.28 7.41
C ASN A 396 0.85 16.70 7.02
N ARG A 397 0.52 16.82 5.72
CA ARG A 397 -0.86 17.07 5.24
C ARG A 397 -1.60 15.73 5.08
N ALA A 398 -1.83 15.05 6.20
CA ALA A 398 -2.66 13.85 6.24
C ALA A 398 -4.15 14.18 6.03
N TYR A 399 -4.97 13.16 5.78
CA TYR A 399 -6.43 13.28 5.80
C TYR A 399 -6.91 13.96 7.11
N PRO A 400 -7.89 14.88 7.05
CA PRO A 400 -8.64 15.36 5.89
C PRO A 400 -7.98 16.53 5.14
N ARG A 401 -6.81 17.01 5.58
CA ARG A 401 -6.15 18.20 5.02
C ARG A 401 -5.67 18.01 3.58
N ILE A 402 -5.47 16.77 3.15
CA ILE A 402 -5.08 16.41 1.78
C ILE A 402 -6.05 16.97 0.72
N PHE A 403 -7.34 17.11 1.03
CA PHE A 403 -8.34 17.65 0.08
C PHE A 403 -8.12 19.13 -0.27
N HIS A 404 -7.39 19.86 0.56
CA HIS A 404 -7.06 21.27 0.34
C HIS A 404 -5.64 21.47 -0.18
N ASP A 405 -4.95 20.39 -0.57
CA ASP A 405 -3.63 20.48 -1.16
C ASP A 405 -3.72 21.00 -2.61
N GLU A 406 -2.86 21.97 -2.95
CA GLU A 406 -2.87 22.64 -4.25
C GLU A 406 -2.51 21.70 -5.41
N GLN A 407 -1.72 20.65 -5.16
CA GLN A 407 -1.25 19.74 -6.20
C GLN A 407 -2.14 18.49 -6.28
N VAL A 408 -2.45 17.88 -5.14
CA VAL A 408 -3.12 16.56 -5.10
C VAL A 408 -4.58 16.62 -4.65
N GLY A 409 -5.07 17.76 -4.17
CA GLY A 409 -6.35 17.84 -3.45
C GLY A 409 -7.57 17.51 -4.29
N GLU A 410 -7.59 17.93 -5.56
CA GLU A 410 -8.69 17.61 -6.48
C GLU A 410 -8.77 16.10 -6.74
N GLU A 411 -7.63 15.47 -7.00
CA GLU A 411 -7.56 14.02 -7.26
C GLU A 411 -7.81 13.21 -5.99
N ALA A 412 -7.33 13.65 -4.83
CA ALA A 412 -7.67 13.05 -3.55
C ALA A 412 -9.19 13.06 -3.31
N LYS A 413 -9.86 14.18 -3.62
CA LYS A 413 -11.32 14.26 -3.52
C LYS A 413 -12.02 13.32 -4.50
N ARG A 414 -11.58 13.27 -5.76
CA ARG A 414 -12.15 12.37 -6.78
C ARG A 414 -12.05 10.90 -6.36
N VAL A 415 -10.87 10.46 -5.94
CA VAL A 415 -10.64 9.06 -5.51
C VAL A 415 -11.41 8.73 -4.25
N TYR A 416 -11.55 9.69 -3.33
CA TYR A 416 -12.40 9.55 -2.16
C TYR A 416 -13.88 9.40 -2.53
N ASP A 417 -14.40 10.25 -3.43
CA ASP A 417 -15.78 10.16 -3.91
C ASP A 417 -16.02 8.82 -4.62
N ASP A 418 -15.07 8.35 -5.43
CA ASP A 418 -15.11 7.01 -6.04
C ASP A 418 -15.13 5.92 -4.96
N ALA A 419 -14.30 6.04 -3.92
CA ALA A 419 -14.27 5.10 -2.80
C ALA A 419 -15.61 5.05 -2.04
N GLN A 420 -16.26 6.19 -1.82
CA GLN A 420 -17.59 6.26 -1.21
C GLN A 420 -18.65 5.57 -2.07
N ASN A 421 -18.61 5.77 -3.38
CA ASN A 421 -19.51 5.09 -4.32
C ASN A 421 -19.31 3.57 -4.30
N TRP A 422 -18.05 3.12 -4.29
CA TRP A 422 -17.70 1.70 -4.20
C TRP A 422 -18.09 1.08 -2.88
N LEU A 423 -17.91 1.78 -1.75
CA LEU A 423 -18.42 1.35 -0.44
C LEU A 423 -19.93 1.16 -0.48
N GLY A 424 -20.66 2.14 -1.03
CA GLY A 424 -22.11 2.04 -1.22
C GLY A 424 -22.51 0.81 -2.03
N LYS A 425 -21.81 0.55 -3.14
CA LYS A 425 -22.03 -0.62 -4.00
C LYS A 425 -21.74 -1.93 -3.26
N ILE A 426 -20.58 -2.05 -2.61
CA ILE A 426 -20.16 -3.23 -1.84
C ILE A 426 -21.23 -3.60 -0.79
N ILE A 427 -21.72 -2.61 -0.06
CA ILE A 427 -22.72 -2.77 0.99
C ILE A 427 -24.09 -3.13 0.42
N ALA A 428 -24.53 -2.45 -0.65
CA ALA A 428 -25.84 -2.68 -1.26
C ALA A 428 -25.93 -4.08 -1.90
N GLU A 429 -24.87 -4.50 -2.59
CA GLU A 429 -24.79 -5.80 -3.26
C GLU A 429 -24.33 -6.93 -2.32
N LYS A 430 -24.00 -6.63 -1.05
CA LYS A 430 -23.48 -7.58 -0.05
C LYS A 430 -22.30 -8.41 -0.57
N ARG A 431 -21.38 -7.76 -1.29
CA ARG A 431 -20.22 -8.43 -1.92
C ARG A 431 -19.16 -8.86 -0.90
N LEU A 432 -19.08 -8.17 0.23
CA LEU A 432 -18.14 -8.45 1.32
C LEU A 432 -18.88 -8.78 2.61
N LYS A 433 -18.30 -9.66 3.41
CA LYS A 433 -18.76 -9.98 4.78
C LYS A 433 -17.70 -9.62 5.81
N ALA A 434 -18.15 -9.20 6.99
CA ALA A 434 -17.30 -8.96 8.13
C ALA A 434 -17.55 -9.99 9.24
N ASN A 435 -16.52 -10.75 9.59
CA ASN A 435 -16.55 -11.72 10.68
C ASN A 435 -15.45 -11.41 11.69
N ALA A 436 -15.71 -11.69 12.96
CA ALA A 436 -14.75 -11.56 14.04
C ALA A 436 -14.96 -12.59 15.13
N VAL A 437 -13.91 -12.82 15.89
CA VAL A 437 -13.93 -13.56 17.13
C VAL A 437 -13.13 -12.78 18.17
N VAL A 438 -13.71 -12.66 19.36
CA VAL A 438 -13.08 -12.06 20.54
C VAL A 438 -13.12 -13.08 21.67
N ALA A 439 -12.06 -13.18 22.45
CA ALA A 439 -12.02 -14.06 23.61
C ALA A 439 -11.30 -13.42 24.77
N PHE A 440 -11.71 -13.79 25.98
CA PHE A 440 -11.01 -13.40 27.21
C PHE A 440 -10.71 -14.63 28.04
N PHE A 441 -9.51 -14.67 28.59
CA PHE A 441 -9.04 -15.76 29.43
C PHE A 441 -8.42 -15.21 30.70
N GLU A 442 -8.46 -16.04 31.74
CA GLU A 442 -7.63 -15.82 32.92
C GLU A 442 -6.16 -16.00 32.55
N ALA A 443 -5.30 -15.15 33.08
CA ALA A 443 -3.89 -15.13 32.73
C ALA A 443 -3.01 -14.71 33.90
N GLY A 444 -1.72 -14.98 33.77
CA GLY A 444 -0.70 -14.41 34.63
C GLY A 444 0.68 -14.52 34.00
N SER A 445 1.56 -13.58 34.33
CA SER A 445 2.92 -13.59 33.80
C SER A 445 3.83 -14.55 34.57
N ASP A 446 4.69 -15.23 33.83
CA ASP A 446 5.76 -16.08 34.36
C ASP A 446 7.06 -15.73 33.62
N GLY A 447 7.87 -14.89 34.26
CA GLY A 447 9.05 -14.31 33.64
C GLY A 447 8.70 -13.41 32.45
N ASP A 448 9.19 -13.78 31.27
CA ASP A 448 8.94 -13.04 30.03
C ASP A 448 7.67 -13.53 29.30
N ASP A 449 7.03 -14.60 29.78
CA ASP A 449 5.90 -15.24 29.10
C ASP A 449 4.58 -14.95 29.83
N ILE A 450 3.47 -15.12 29.12
CA ILE A 450 2.11 -14.99 29.66
C ILE A 450 1.43 -16.35 29.58
N GLN A 451 1.07 -16.91 30.74
CA GLN A 451 0.33 -18.16 30.81
C GLN A 451 -1.18 -17.89 30.79
N VAL A 452 -1.92 -18.70 30.03
CA VAL A 452 -3.36 -18.55 29.80
C VAL A 452 -4.09 -19.77 30.35
N PHE A 453 -5.19 -19.53 31.05
CA PHE A 453 -5.94 -20.52 31.80
C PHE A 453 -7.42 -20.57 31.39
N GLU A 454 -7.99 -21.77 31.49
CA GLU A 454 -9.42 -22.05 31.38
C GLU A 454 -9.78 -23.02 32.50
N GLU A 455 -10.74 -22.66 33.35
CA GLU A 455 -11.16 -23.45 34.53
C GLU A 455 -9.97 -23.88 35.41
N ASP A 456 -9.09 -22.92 35.79
CA ASP A 456 -7.84 -23.13 36.54
C ASP A 456 -6.78 -24.03 35.87
N HIS A 457 -7.00 -24.48 34.64
CA HIS A 457 -6.03 -25.27 33.88
C HIS A 457 -5.29 -24.43 32.86
N LYS A 458 -3.95 -24.52 32.85
CA LYS A 458 -3.13 -23.87 31.83
C LYS A 458 -3.41 -24.48 30.45
N VAL A 459 -3.96 -23.68 29.54
CA VAL A 459 -4.31 -24.11 28.17
C VAL A 459 -3.31 -23.65 27.11
N ALA A 460 -2.59 -22.55 27.37
CA ALA A 460 -1.63 -21.98 26.43
C ALA A 460 -0.58 -21.09 27.11
N THR A 461 0.43 -20.70 26.35
CA THR A 461 1.43 -19.72 26.74
C THR A 461 1.72 -18.83 25.53
N PHE A 462 1.69 -17.51 25.75
CA PHE A 462 2.21 -16.53 24.80
C PHE A 462 3.62 -16.14 25.22
N HIS A 463 4.57 -16.25 24.30
CA HIS A 463 5.99 -16.10 24.60
C HIS A 463 6.48 -14.68 24.38
N GLY A 464 7.04 -14.03 25.39
CA GLY A 464 7.52 -12.66 25.26
C GLY A 464 8.98 -12.54 24.84
N LEU A 465 9.27 -11.45 24.13
CA LEU A 465 10.63 -10.99 23.88
C LEU A 465 10.88 -9.67 24.63
N ARG A 466 12.10 -9.54 25.13
CA ARG A 466 12.54 -8.45 26.00
C ARG A 466 13.59 -7.61 25.29
N GLN A 467 13.54 -6.31 25.47
CA GLN A 467 14.55 -5.40 24.92
C GLN A 467 15.94 -5.70 25.50
N GLN A 468 16.98 -5.78 24.66
CA GLN A 468 18.37 -5.97 25.09
C GLN A 468 19.34 -4.89 24.57
N SER A 469 18.90 -3.97 23.70
CA SER A 469 19.78 -2.98 23.05
C SER A 469 19.42 -1.54 23.39
N GLY A 470 20.44 -0.67 23.46
CA GLY A 470 20.30 0.78 23.20
C GLY A 470 19.51 1.61 24.21
N ARG A 471 19.51 1.23 25.50
CA ARG A 471 18.86 1.99 26.57
C ARG A 471 19.90 2.64 27.48
N ASP A 472 19.66 3.88 27.87
CA ASP A 472 20.38 4.53 28.97
C ASP A 472 20.17 3.73 30.26
N HIS A 473 21.12 3.84 31.21
CA HIS A 473 21.17 3.00 32.41
C HIS A 473 19.88 3.00 33.27
N ASP A 474 19.03 4.02 33.14
CA ASP A 474 17.84 4.26 33.97
C ASP A 474 16.51 3.84 33.33
N GLN A 475 16.48 3.50 32.04
CA GLN A 475 15.23 3.10 31.39
C GLN A 475 14.96 1.60 31.56
N PRO A 476 13.69 1.18 31.75
CA PRO A 476 13.35 -0.23 31.84
C PRO A 476 13.51 -0.93 30.48
N HIS A 477 13.87 -2.22 30.56
CA HIS A 477 13.88 -3.14 29.43
C HIS A 477 12.52 -3.80 29.30
N MET A 478 11.71 -3.33 28.36
CA MET A 478 10.30 -3.71 28.25
C MET A 478 10.13 -5.14 27.71
N CYS A 479 9.13 -5.84 28.24
CA CYS A 479 8.53 -7.06 27.68
C CYS A 479 7.00 -6.95 27.79
N MET A 480 6.25 -7.58 26.89
CA MET A 480 4.78 -7.52 26.96
C MET A 480 4.21 -8.20 28.22
N SER A 481 4.92 -9.20 28.76
CA SER A 481 4.51 -9.87 30.01
C SER A 481 4.52 -8.95 31.22
N ASP A 482 5.28 -7.84 31.17
CA ASP A 482 5.37 -6.87 32.27
C ASP A 482 4.01 -6.16 32.50
N PHE A 483 3.11 -6.18 31.52
CA PHE A 483 1.78 -5.56 31.60
C PHE A 483 0.71 -6.45 32.25
N ILE A 484 1.04 -7.70 32.57
CA ILE A 484 0.14 -8.70 33.15
C ILE A 484 0.62 -9.05 34.56
N LYS A 485 -0.29 -9.06 35.53
CA LYS A 485 0.04 -9.40 36.93
C LYS A 485 0.69 -10.80 36.99
N PRO A 486 1.81 -10.96 37.73
CA PRO A 486 2.46 -12.26 37.86
C PRO A 486 1.58 -13.31 38.53
N LEU A 487 1.77 -14.58 38.16
CA LEU A 487 1.09 -15.70 38.80
C LEU A 487 1.34 -15.72 40.31
N GLU A 488 0.32 -16.09 41.07
CA GLU A 488 0.42 -16.28 42.52
C GLU A 488 0.22 -17.76 42.84
N ASN A 489 1.27 -18.41 43.35
CA ASN A 489 1.28 -19.85 43.61
C ASN A 489 0.85 -20.73 42.41
N GLY A 490 1.12 -20.26 41.18
CA GLY A 490 0.76 -20.94 39.94
C GLY A 490 -0.67 -20.69 39.45
N HIS A 491 -1.45 -19.85 40.14
CA HIS A 491 -2.81 -19.47 39.75
C HIS A 491 -2.83 -18.14 38.98
N PRO A 492 -3.79 -17.97 38.04
CA PRO A 492 -3.96 -16.72 37.30
C PRO A 492 -4.37 -15.58 38.23
N THR A 493 -3.86 -14.38 37.94
CA THR A 493 -4.09 -13.17 38.77
C THR A 493 -4.56 -11.96 37.95
N ASP A 494 -4.67 -12.12 36.63
CA ASP A 494 -5.05 -11.11 35.64
C ASP A 494 -5.84 -11.77 34.49
N TYR A 495 -6.06 -11.01 33.41
CA TYR A 495 -6.77 -11.46 32.22
C TYR A 495 -6.05 -11.03 30.94
N LEU A 496 -6.19 -11.83 29.90
CA LEU A 496 -5.69 -11.52 28.56
C LEU A 496 -6.85 -11.63 27.57
N GLY A 497 -7.00 -10.61 26.72
CA GLY A 497 -7.94 -10.64 25.62
C GLY A 497 -7.27 -11.03 24.30
N LEU A 498 -8.02 -11.63 23.39
CA LEU A 498 -7.56 -12.02 22.07
C LEU A 498 -8.63 -11.64 21.04
N PHE A 499 -8.21 -11.32 19.82
CA PHE A 499 -9.13 -11.14 18.71
C PHE A 499 -8.55 -11.55 17.37
N ALA A 500 -9.44 -11.87 16.44
CA ALA A 500 -9.18 -11.90 15.01
C ALA A 500 -10.45 -11.43 14.27
N CYS A 501 -10.29 -10.59 13.26
CA CYS A 501 -11.39 -10.05 12.46
C CYS A 501 -10.99 -9.88 10.99
N SER A 502 -11.96 -9.98 10.09
CA SER A 502 -11.84 -9.64 8.68
C SER A 502 -13.09 -8.94 8.21
N ALA A 503 -12.92 -8.00 7.28
CA ALA A 503 -14.00 -7.43 6.47
C ALA A 503 -13.81 -7.71 4.97
N GLY A 504 -12.89 -8.62 4.63
CA GLY A 504 -12.51 -8.97 3.25
C GLY A 504 -13.05 -10.30 2.75
N ILE A 505 -13.96 -10.95 3.47
CA ILE A 505 -14.53 -12.23 3.03
C ILE A 505 -15.36 -11.97 1.77
N GLY A 506 -14.98 -12.59 0.65
CA GLY A 506 -15.55 -12.34 -0.68
C GLY A 506 -14.75 -11.34 -1.55
N ALA A 507 -13.74 -10.67 -1.01
CA ALA A 507 -12.96 -9.66 -1.75
C ALA A 507 -12.19 -10.26 -2.92
N GLU A 508 -11.53 -11.41 -2.72
CA GLU A 508 -10.74 -12.06 -3.77
C GLU A 508 -11.61 -12.48 -4.96
N GLU A 509 -12.79 -13.05 -4.69
CA GLU A 509 -13.75 -13.46 -5.73
C GLU A 509 -14.25 -12.24 -6.51
N TYR A 510 -14.56 -11.14 -5.82
CA TYR A 510 -14.98 -9.92 -6.50
C TYR A 510 -13.87 -9.29 -7.33
N CYS A 511 -12.62 -9.29 -6.84
CA CYS A 511 -11.47 -8.79 -7.58
C CYS A 511 -11.23 -9.60 -8.86
N LYS A 512 -11.32 -10.93 -8.80
CA LYS A 512 -11.20 -11.81 -9.99
C LYS A 512 -12.27 -11.50 -11.04
N GLU A 513 -13.50 -11.19 -10.64
CA GLU A 513 -14.55 -10.77 -11.55
C GLU A 513 -14.22 -9.43 -12.24
N LEU A 514 -13.71 -8.45 -11.49
CA LEU A 514 -13.33 -7.14 -12.01
C LEU A 514 -12.12 -7.21 -12.94
N GLU A 515 -11.12 -8.01 -12.59
CA GLU A 515 -9.91 -8.23 -13.40
C GLU A 515 -10.24 -8.94 -14.72
N LYS A 516 -11.18 -9.90 -14.70
CA LYS A 516 -11.68 -10.54 -15.92
C LYS A 516 -12.35 -9.54 -16.87
N ASN A 517 -12.93 -8.47 -16.33
CA ASN A 517 -13.52 -7.38 -17.10
C ASN A 517 -12.51 -6.25 -17.43
N HIS A 518 -11.21 -6.50 -17.20
CA HIS A 518 -10.11 -5.55 -17.41
C HIS A 518 -10.23 -4.26 -16.59
N ASP A 519 -10.88 -4.29 -15.41
CA ASP A 519 -11.02 -3.13 -14.52
C ASP A 519 -10.08 -3.21 -13.31
N ASP A 520 -8.79 -2.98 -13.56
CA ASP A 520 -7.77 -2.98 -12.50
C ASP A 520 -8.02 -1.89 -11.46
N TYR A 521 -8.58 -0.74 -11.87
CA TYR A 521 -8.91 0.35 -10.97
C TYR A 521 -9.92 -0.10 -9.90
N ALA A 522 -10.98 -0.76 -10.34
CA ALA A 522 -12.00 -1.30 -9.45
C ALA A 522 -11.44 -2.42 -8.55
N SER A 523 -10.61 -3.33 -9.08
CA SER A 523 -9.98 -4.39 -8.29
C SER A 523 -9.13 -3.80 -7.15
N ILE A 524 -8.24 -2.85 -7.46
CA ILE A 524 -7.40 -2.18 -6.47
C ILE A 524 -8.25 -1.41 -5.45
N MET A 525 -9.31 -0.73 -5.91
CA MET A 525 -10.25 -0.02 -5.03
C MET A 525 -10.94 -0.96 -4.04
N VAL A 526 -11.46 -2.10 -4.49
CA VAL A 526 -12.10 -3.10 -3.61
C VAL A 526 -11.12 -3.67 -2.59
N LYS A 527 -9.88 -4.00 -3.00
CA LYS A 527 -8.84 -4.48 -2.06
C LYS A 527 -8.50 -3.42 -1.01
N ALA A 528 -8.25 -2.17 -1.45
CA ALA A 528 -7.92 -1.07 -0.55
C ALA A 528 -9.06 -0.79 0.46
N LEU A 529 -10.32 -0.82 0.00
CA LEU A 529 -11.49 -0.65 0.85
C LEU A 529 -11.68 -1.82 1.82
N ALA A 530 -11.48 -3.06 1.39
CA ALA A 530 -11.54 -4.23 2.27
C ALA A 530 -10.52 -4.11 3.41
N ASP A 531 -9.27 -3.71 3.10
CA ASP A 531 -8.25 -3.44 4.12
C ASP A 531 -8.67 -2.33 5.09
N ARG A 532 -9.22 -1.22 4.57
CA ARG A 532 -9.74 -0.12 5.41
C ARG A 532 -10.86 -0.57 6.33
N LEU A 533 -11.77 -1.41 5.85
CA LEU A 533 -12.87 -1.96 6.64
C LEU A 533 -12.35 -2.95 7.70
N ALA A 534 -11.34 -3.76 7.40
CA ALA A 534 -10.76 -4.69 8.38
C ALA A 534 -10.08 -3.96 9.54
N GLU A 535 -9.33 -2.88 9.24
CA GLU A 535 -8.73 -2.01 10.26
C GLU A 535 -9.78 -1.25 11.08
N ALA A 536 -10.81 -0.73 10.40
CA ALA A 536 -11.95 -0.11 11.07
C ALA A 536 -12.66 -1.09 12.01
N PHE A 537 -12.77 -2.37 11.62
CA PHE A 537 -13.34 -3.41 12.47
C PHE A 537 -12.47 -3.69 13.69
N ALA A 538 -11.15 -3.72 13.55
CA ALA A 538 -10.24 -3.86 14.68
C ALA A 538 -10.35 -2.69 15.68
N GLU A 539 -10.48 -1.45 15.19
CA GLU A 539 -10.68 -0.26 16.03
C GLU A 539 -12.05 -0.27 16.74
N TYR A 540 -13.12 -0.60 16.00
CA TYR A 540 -14.47 -0.76 16.55
C TYR A 540 -14.50 -1.83 17.64
N LEU A 541 -13.97 -3.03 17.35
CA LEU A 541 -13.92 -4.14 18.30
C LEU A 541 -13.12 -3.74 19.53
N HIS A 542 -11.98 -3.06 19.35
CA HIS A 542 -11.20 -2.64 20.50
C HIS A 542 -11.98 -1.64 21.36
N LYS A 543 -12.66 -0.64 20.76
CA LYS A 543 -13.56 0.25 21.51
C LYS A 543 -14.60 -0.54 22.31
N GLN A 544 -15.30 -1.47 21.66
CA GLN A 544 -16.29 -2.34 22.30
C GLN A 544 -15.71 -3.18 23.43
N VAL A 545 -14.47 -3.67 23.27
CA VAL A 545 -13.74 -4.38 24.33
C VAL A 545 -13.50 -3.48 25.52
N ARG A 546 -13.01 -2.26 25.31
CA ARG A 546 -12.71 -1.32 26.42
C ARG A 546 -13.96 -0.89 27.17
N THR A 547 -15.04 -0.58 26.45
CA THR A 547 -16.25 0.03 27.03
C THR A 547 -17.27 -0.98 27.54
N GLU A 548 -17.40 -2.13 26.87
CA GLU A 548 -18.50 -3.07 27.09
C GLU A 548 -18.03 -4.50 27.41
N LEU A 549 -17.27 -5.14 26.51
CA LEU A 549 -16.99 -6.57 26.60
C LEU A 549 -15.99 -6.91 27.71
N TRP A 550 -14.90 -6.16 27.82
CA TRP A 550 -14.02 -6.20 29.00
C TRP A 550 -14.47 -5.15 30.02
N GLY A 551 -14.75 -3.93 29.56
CA GLY A 551 -15.42 -2.92 30.38
C GLY A 551 -14.52 -2.28 31.43
N TYR A 552 -13.21 -2.18 31.18
CA TYR A 552 -12.28 -1.46 32.06
C TYR A 552 -12.32 0.07 31.88
N SER A 553 -12.93 0.56 30.79
CA SER A 553 -13.08 1.99 30.48
C SER A 553 -14.53 2.35 30.10
N LYS A 554 -15.51 2.00 30.95
CA LYS A 554 -16.95 2.18 30.66
C LYS A 554 -17.38 3.63 30.34
N ASN A 555 -16.69 4.60 30.92
CA ASN A 555 -17.01 6.03 30.77
C ASN A 555 -16.14 6.71 29.69
N GLU A 556 -15.52 5.94 28.79
CA GLU A 556 -14.72 6.47 27.70
C GLU A 556 -15.58 7.32 26.74
N ALA A 557 -15.23 8.60 26.60
CA ALA A 557 -15.88 9.55 25.70
C ALA A 557 -14.89 10.09 24.67
N LEU A 558 -14.22 9.19 23.94
CA LEU A 558 -13.25 9.54 22.91
C LEU A 558 -13.92 9.69 21.54
N THR A 559 -13.48 10.70 20.78
CA THR A 559 -13.84 10.85 19.37
C THR A 559 -13.07 9.85 18.51
N GLU A 560 -13.52 9.59 17.28
CA GLU A 560 -12.84 8.73 16.32
C GLU A 560 -11.40 9.21 16.07
N SER A 561 -11.17 10.52 16.04
CA SER A 561 -9.82 11.09 15.90
C SER A 561 -8.91 10.79 17.10
N ASP A 562 -9.49 10.73 18.30
CA ASP A 562 -8.75 10.38 19.52
C ASP A 562 -8.42 8.89 19.57
N LEU A 563 -9.28 8.04 19.00
CA LEU A 563 -9.03 6.61 18.83
C LEU A 563 -7.84 6.38 17.89
N LEU A 564 -7.84 7.06 16.74
CA LEU A 564 -6.71 7.00 15.81
C LEU A 564 -5.43 7.53 16.45
N ALA A 565 -5.50 8.51 17.33
CA ALA A 565 -4.35 9.01 18.09
C ALA A 565 -3.97 8.13 19.30
N VAL A 566 -4.60 6.97 19.50
CA VAL A 566 -4.32 6.01 20.59
C VAL A 566 -4.40 6.68 21.97
N LYS A 567 -5.40 7.55 22.19
CA LYS A 567 -5.58 8.24 23.49
C LYS A 567 -6.31 7.40 24.55
N TYR A 568 -6.73 6.18 24.20
CA TYR A 568 -7.34 5.24 25.14
C TYR A 568 -6.30 4.52 26.00
N HIS A 569 -6.77 3.92 27.10
CA HIS A 569 -5.96 2.98 27.89
C HIS A 569 -5.98 1.59 27.27
N GLY A 570 -4.90 0.85 27.50
CA GLY A 570 -4.72 -0.48 26.94
C GLY A 570 -4.17 -0.48 25.51
N ILE A 571 -3.65 -1.63 25.09
CA ILE A 571 -3.06 -1.83 23.77
C ILE A 571 -3.58 -3.13 23.14
N ARG A 572 -3.41 -3.23 21.81
CA ARG A 572 -3.82 -4.40 21.02
C ARG A 572 -2.69 -5.00 20.15
N PRO A 573 -1.49 -5.28 20.69
CA PRO A 573 -0.34 -5.73 19.90
C PRO A 573 -0.64 -7.01 19.11
N ALA A 574 -0.23 -6.99 17.84
CA ALA A 574 -0.39 -8.08 16.91
C ALA A 574 0.94 -8.81 16.69
N PRO A 575 0.96 -10.16 16.64
CA PRO A 575 2.18 -10.90 16.28
C PRO A 575 2.70 -10.56 14.87
N GLY A 576 3.98 -10.21 14.80
CA GLY A 576 4.66 -9.66 13.63
C GLY A 576 5.03 -8.18 13.76
N TYR A 577 4.41 -7.45 14.69
CA TYR A 577 4.75 -6.05 14.95
C TYR A 577 5.97 -5.91 15.85
N PRO A 578 6.62 -4.73 15.92
CA PRO A 578 7.81 -4.53 16.74
C PRO A 578 7.68 -4.92 18.22
N THR A 579 6.47 -4.84 18.80
CA THR A 579 6.18 -5.24 20.19
C THR A 579 6.17 -6.75 20.39
N GLN A 580 5.78 -7.50 19.35
CA GLN A 580 5.86 -8.95 19.32
C GLN A 580 6.24 -9.41 17.90
N PRO A 581 7.54 -9.40 17.54
CA PRO A 581 7.96 -9.63 16.16
C PRO A 581 7.82 -11.10 15.72
N ASP A 582 7.56 -12.02 16.66
CA ASP A 582 7.38 -13.43 16.35
C ASP A 582 5.98 -13.71 15.78
N HIS A 583 5.91 -14.02 14.48
CA HIS A 583 4.65 -14.38 13.83
C HIS A 583 4.08 -15.73 14.32
N THR A 584 4.90 -16.65 14.85
CA THR A 584 4.48 -18.00 15.25
C THR A 584 3.45 -18.01 16.38
N GLU A 585 3.38 -16.93 17.16
CA GLU A 585 2.36 -16.73 18.19
C GLU A 585 0.94 -16.66 17.62
N LYS A 586 0.79 -16.39 16.30
CA LYS A 586 -0.51 -16.54 15.62
C LYS A 586 -1.04 -17.96 15.70
N LEU A 587 -0.19 -18.98 15.78
CA LEU A 587 -0.65 -20.37 15.93
C LEU A 587 -1.38 -20.57 17.27
N THR A 588 -0.81 -20.05 18.36
CA THR A 588 -1.44 -20.07 19.68
C THR A 588 -2.73 -19.27 19.68
N LEU A 589 -2.71 -18.07 19.09
CA LEU A 589 -3.89 -17.20 18.95
C LEU A 589 -5.01 -17.88 18.16
N TRP A 590 -4.71 -18.48 17.00
CA TRP A 590 -5.69 -19.19 16.16
C TRP A 590 -6.28 -20.39 16.88
N LYS A 591 -5.46 -21.15 17.62
CA LYS A 591 -5.92 -22.31 18.38
C LYS A 591 -6.91 -21.92 19.47
N LEU A 592 -6.61 -20.87 20.24
CA LEU A 592 -7.48 -20.41 21.34
C LEU A 592 -8.77 -19.77 20.83
N LEU A 593 -8.69 -18.96 19.79
CA LEU A 593 -9.86 -18.33 19.18
C LEU A 593 -10.72 -19.34 18.39
N GLN A 594 -10.09 -20.40 17.88
CA GLN A 594 -10.65 -21.28 16.85
C GLN A 594 -11.20 -20.43 15.68
N ALA A 595 -10.33 -19.54 15.17
CA ALA A 595 -10.70 -18.49 14.23
C ALA A 595 -11.22 -19.01 12.87
N THR A 596 -10.93 -20.27 12.54
CA THR A 596 -11.49 -20.94 11.35
C THR A 596 -13.02 -21.02 11.37
N ASP A 597 -13.65 -20.99 12.55
CA ASP A 597 -15.10 -20.93 12.68
C ASP A 597 -15.70 -19.58 12.22
N CYS A 598 -14.85 -18.59 11.93
CA CYS A 598 -15.20 -17.26 11.44
C CYS A 598 -14.62 -17.00 10.04
N ASP A 599 -14.27 -18.05 9.29
CA ASP A 599 -13.67 -18.00 7.95
C ASP A 599 -12.29 -17.30 7.92
N LEU A 600 -11.54 -17.36 9.03
CA LEU A 600 -10.20 -16.80 9.16
C LEU A 600 -9.15 -17.92 9.20
N HIS A 601 -8.21 -17.90 8.25
CA HIS A 601 -7.19 -18.94 8.09
C HIS A 601 -5.77 -18.37 8.16
N LEU A 602 -4.80 -19.25 8.42
CA LEU A 602 -3.36 -18.94 8.33
C LEU A 602 -2.73 -19.72 7.17
N THR A 603 -1.83 -19.08 6.44
CA THR A 603 -0.94 -19.75 5.49
C THR A 603 0.19 -20.49 6.23
N GLU A 604 0.99 -21.27 5.50
CA GLU A 604 2.19 -21.94 6.04
C GLU A 604 3.23 -20.95 6.60
N HIS A 605 3.24 -19.71 6.11
CA HIS A 605 4.09 -18.61 6.61
C HIS A 605 3.30 -17.62 7.49
N LEU A 606 2.13 -18.04 7.95
CA LEU A 606 1.32 -17.35 8.96
C LEU A 606 0.74 -16.03 8.47
N ALA A 607 0.67 -15.78 7.16
CA ALA A 607 -0.17 -14.72 6.62
C ALA A 607 -1.64 -15.06 6.87
N MET A 608 -2.49 -14.05 7.04
CA MET A 608 -3.92 -14.25 7.34
C MET A 608 -4.72 -14.27 6.06
N LEU A 609 -5.75 -15.13 6.00
CA LEU A 609 -6.72 -15.19 4.92
C LEU A 609 -8.13 -14.99 5.48
N PRO A 610 -8.95 -14.10 4.90
CA PRO A 610 -8.64 -13.19 3.77
C PRO A 610 -7.51 -12.20 4.08
N ALA A 611 -6.86 -11.65 3.04
CA ALA A 611 -5.73 -10.72 3.23
C ALA A 611 -6.10 -9.49 4.08
N ALA A 612 -7.31 -8.96 3.88
CA ALA A 612 -7.89 -7.90 4.70
C ALA A 612 -8.38 -8.46 6.06
N SER A 613 -7.43 -8.82 6.92
CA SER A 613 -7.66 -9.35 8.27
C SER A 613 -6.72 -8.72 9.28
N VAL A 614 -7.17 -8.62 10.53
CA VAL A 614 -6.38 -8.13 11.67
C VAL A 614 -6.55 -9.10 12.83
N SER A 615 -5.49 -9.34 13.60
CA SER A 615 -5.53 -10.18 14.80
C SER A 615 -4.55 -9.66 15.83
N GLY A 616 -4.79 -9.93 17.12
CA GLY A 616 -3.87 -9.53 18.17
C GLY A 616 -4.33 -9.89 19.58
N LEU A 617 -3.54 -9.43 20.55
CA LEU A 617 -3.78 -9.59 21.97
C LEU A 617 -4.25 -8.26 22.56
N TYR A 618 -5.23 -8.27 23.45
CA TYR A 618 -5.65 -7.10 24.22
C TYR A 618 -5.02 -7.10 25.61
N PHE A 619 -4.44 -5.96 25.99
CA PHE A 619 -3.96 -5.68 27.34
C PHE A 619 -4.76 -4.51 27.92
N ALA A 620 -5.33 -4.68 29.11
CA ALA A 620 -6.17 -3.65 29.74
C ALA A 620 -5.39 -2.65 30.61
N SER A 621 -4.20 -3.02 31.07
CA SER A 621 -3.41 -2.19 31.99
C SER A 621 -3.12 -0.81 31.38
N SER A 622 -3.38 0.27 32.14
CA SER A 622 -3.04 1.63 31.72
C SER A 622 -1.53 1.89 31.65
N ALA A 623 -0.72 0.98 32.21
CA ALA A 623 0.74 1.00 32.08
C ALA A 623 1.23 0.39 30.75
N SER A 624 0.35 -0.26 30.00
CA SER A 624 0.70 -0.89 28.73
C SER A 624 0.93 0.14 27.63
N SER A 625 1.96 -0.10 26.82
CA SER A 625 2.33 0.76 25.70
C SER A 625 2.98 -0.05 24.58
N TYR A 626 2.86 0.43 23.34
CA TYR A 626 3.61 -0.15 22.23
C TYR A 626 5.09 0.20 22.35
N PHE A 627 5.95 -0.80 22.20
CA PHE A 627 7.41 -0.64 22.16
C PHE A 627 8.01 -1.51 21.05
N ALA A 628 9.23 -1.23 20.63
CA ALA A 628 9.98 -2.11 19.75
C ALA A 628 10.93 -2.98 20.58
N VAL A 629 10.85 -4.31 20.46
CA VAL A 629 11.78 -5.25 21.09
C VAL A 629 13.22 -4.96 20.67
N GLY A 630 13.42 -4.54 19.41
CA GLY A 630 14.73 -4.28 18.85
C GLY A 630 15.52 -5.56 18.61
N LYS A 631 16.86 -5.47 18.70
CA LYS A 631 17.73 -6.64 18.50
C LYS A 631 17.95 -7.34 19.84
N ILE A 632 17.89 -8.67 19.81
CA ILE A 632 18.18 -9.54 20.97
C ILE A 632 19.52 -10.24 20.78
N ASP A 633 20.18 -10.55 21.90
CA ASP A 633 21.43 -11.32 21.92
C ASP A 633 21.14 -12.84 21.94
N LYS A 634 22.19 -13.65 21.80
CA LYS A 634 22.11 -15.11 21.71
C LYS A 634 21.55 -15.76 22.96
N ASP A 635 21.67 -15.13 24.12
CA ASP A 635 21.19 -15.64 25.39
C ASP A 635 19.65 -15.67 25.50
N GLN A 636 18.95 -14.83 24.74
CA GLN A 636 17.48 -14.84 24.65
C GLN A 636 16.92 -15.70 23.51
N LYS A 637 17.76 -16.18 22.60
CA LYS A 637 17.29 -16.99 21.47
C LYS A 637 16.66 -18.33 21.92
N PRO A 638 15.67 -18.84 21.16
CA PRO A 638 15.05 -20.15 21.41
C PRO A 638 16.08 -21.27 21.63
N GLY A 639 15.95 -22.03 22.72
CA GLY A 639 16.82 -23.18 23.03
C GLY A 639 18.11 -22.87 23.82
N SER A 640 18.35 -21.63 24.24
CA SER A 640 19.41 -21.28 25.21
C SER A 640 18.97 -21.61 26.65
N LYS A 641 19.90 -21.68 27.62
CA LYS A 641 19.62 -21.95 29.06
C LYS A 641 18.81 -20.84 29.79
N GLY A 642 18.16 -19.93 29.06
CA GLY A 642 17.35 -18.85 29.61
C GLY A 642 16.31 -18.24 28.66
N GLY A 643 16.24 -18.68 27.39
CA GLY A 643 15.22 -18.28 26.44
C GLY A 643 13.90 -19.02 26.67
N SER A 644 12.79 -18.47 26.17
CA SER A 644 11.51 -19.16 26.13
C SER A 644 11.61 -20.45 25.31
N ASN A 645 10.78 -21.46 25.62
CA ASN A 645 10.67 -22.74 24.90
C ASN A 645 10.04 -22.58 23.50
N LEU A 646 10.48 -21.57 22.77
CA LEU A 646 10.19 -21.37 21.36
C LEU A 646 10.69 -22.58 20.58
N VAL A 647 9.84 -23.16 19.74
CA VAL A 647 10.24 -24.20 18.79
C VAL A 647 11.38 -23.62 17.93
N ALA A 648 12.48 -24.36 17.81
CA ALA A 648 13.76 -23.94 17.23
C ALA A 648 13.76 -23.62 15.71
N ARG A 649 12.72 -22.95 15.20
CA ARG A 649 12.59 -22.57 13.79
C ARG A 649 12.73 -21.06 13.63
N ARG A 650 13.97 -20.66 13.30
CA ARG A 650 14.38 -19.41 12.63
C ARG A 650 13.52 -18.17 12.95
N VAL A 651 13.65 -17.64 14.16
CA VAL A 651 13.35 -16.22 14.41
C VAL A 651 14.51 -15.40 13.81
N HIS A 652 14.48 -15.12 12.51
CA HIS A 652 15.28 -14.06 11.92
C HIS A 652 14.54 -12.74 12.14
N MET A 653 14.84 -12.10 13.26
CA MET A 653 14.32 -10.75 13.54
C MET A 653 14.92 -9.76 12.54
N ILE A 654 14.10 -9.31 11.61
CA ILE A 654 14.32 -8.08 10.86
C ILE A 654 13.16 -7.18 11.23
N CYS A 655 13.43 -6.24 12.13
CA CYS A 655 12.48 -5.18 12.47
C CYS A 655 12.43 -4.24 11.25
N VAL A 656 11.46 -4.45 10.35
CA VAL A 656 11.21 -3.54 9.23
C VAL A 656 10.03 -2.67 9.60
N HIS A 657 10.15 -1.37 9.32
CA HIS A 657 9.12 -0.38 9.56
C HIS A 657 7.88 -0.69 8.71
N VAL A 658 6.93 -1.44 9.25
CA VAL A 658 5.63 -1.67 8.61
C VAL A 658 4.85 -0.36 8.64
N HIS A 659 4.90 0.39 7.54
CA HIS A 659 4.23 1.68 7.39
C HIS A 659 2.71 1.57 7.10
N MET A 660 2.16 0.36 6.92
CA MET A 660 0.81 0.23 6.36
C MET A 660 -0.30 -0.20 7.32
N MET A 661 -0.02 -0.57 8.58
CA MET A 661 -1.04 -1.22 9.43
C MET A 661 -1.14 -0.73 10.89
N ALA A 662 -0.70 0.49 11.20
CA ALA A 662 -1.10 1.28 12.39
C ALA A 662 -0.30 2.60 12.43
N PRO A 663 -0.63 3.61 11.61
CA PRO A 663 0.22 4.80 11.45
C PRO A 663 0.46 5.55 12.77
N ALA A 664 -0.46 5.51 13.73
CA ALA A 664 -0.30 6.22 14.98
C ALA A 664 0.73 5.62 15.94
N ALA A 665 0.90 4.29 15.95
CA ALA A 665 1.93 3.65 16.78
C ALA A 665 3.33 3.82 16.16
N THR A 666 3.43 3.80 14.82
CA THR A 666 4.69 4.04 14.10
C THR A 666 5.12 5.51 14.16
N ASP A 667 4.18 6.46 14.03
CA ASP A 667 4.46 7.90 14.18
C ASP A 667 4.87 8.28 15.61
N PHE A 668 4.37 7.55 16.63
CA PHE A 668 4.79 7.76 18.03
C PHE A 668 6.21 7.24 18.30
N LEU A 669 6.58 6.07 17.75
CA LEU A 669 7.93 5.51 17.85
C LEU A 669 8.97 6.37 17.10
N ASN A 670 8.63 6.91 15.93
CA ASN A 670 9.51 7.78 15.15
C ASN A 670 9.81 9.13 15.83
N ARG A 671 8.94 9.60 16.73
CA ARG A 671 9.19 10.83 17.51
C ARG A 671 10.13 10.62 18.69
N SER A 672 10.25 9.38 19.19
CA SER A 672 11.13 9.07 20.33
C SER A 672 12.58 8.77 19.94
N GLU A 673 12.88 8.50 18.67
CA GLU A 673 14.27 8.28 18.20
C GLU A 673 14.96 9.55 17.68
N ASN A 674 14.23 10.67 17.56
CA ASN A 674 14.76 11.96 17.08
C ASN A 674 14.78 13.06 18.17
N PHE A 675 14.90 12.67 19.44
CA PHE A 675 15.16 13.60 20.55
C PHE A 675 16.27 13.10 21.47
#